data_AF-R1GK60-F1
#
_entry.id   AF-R1GK60-F1
#
_cell.length_a   1.000
_cell.length_b   1.000
_cell.length_c   1.000
_cell.angle_alpha   90.00
_cell.angle_beta   90.00
_cell.angle_gamma   90.00
#
_symmetry.space_group_name_H-M   'P 1'
#
loop_
_entity.id
_entity.type
_entity.pdbx_description
1 polymer ?
#
loop_
_entity_poly.entity_id
_entity_poly.type
_entity_poly.pdbx_seq_one_letter_code
_entity_poly.pdbx_strand_id
1 'polypeptide(L)'
;MATTTLKVGGMTCGACTSAVESGFQGVEGAGSVSVSLVMERAVVQHDPAKLSAEKIQEIIEDRGFDAEVLTTDLPQRASGAALDGEGDAAAEGLATTTVSVGGMTCGACTSAVEGAFKGVAGVKHFSISLLSERAVIEHDPGMLAPEKIAELIEDTGFDAKVLETKKALAQSQSQGSGKRENVLTTTVAIEGMTCGACTSAVESGFKDLDGMLQFNISLLAERAIITHDPRKLSPERIAEIIEERGFDAKVLSSVDGVQASSSSSTQHLKIYGLPDAKSAEDLESVLRALPGVSAASVNFSTTRASVTHNSALTGLRVIVETIEAAGFNALVADSDDNNAQLESLAKTKEIQEWRRAFKISASFALPVFLISMIIPMFLPFMDFGGCQIFHGLWLGDVLCLVLTIPVQFGIGKRFYKSAFKSLKHGSPTMDVLVVLGTSAAFFFSVAGMLVSFLTPPHSKPATVFDTSTMLITFITLGRYLENRAKGQTSKALSRLMSLAPSMATIYTDPIAAAKAAEEWDNEDEKISKDESAMNGNAAEERVIPTELLEVGDIVILKPGDKIPADGTVTRGESYVDESMVTGEAMPILKKKGHALMAGTVNGAGRVDFIVTRAGRDTALSQIVRLVQEAQTTRAPIQRLADLVAGYFVPVIITLGLSTFVAWMVLSHALPNPPKIFLDHASGGRLMVCVKLCISVIVFACPCALGLSTPTAVMVGTGVGAEQGILVKGGAALEMATKITHVVLDKTGTLTVGKMSVSQTDIRGGWTNSKPKERLWWTLIGLAEMNSEHPIARAVVMSAKDNIGIGSDGALDGSVGDFEATVGKGISANVEAAISPEQKRYRVLIGNASFLRSQGVDVPESSEEVAASSSESEDNEGLGSTGVTTIHTAIDNVFTGTIGLSDTLKPTARATIRALRRLGVNASIVTGDQIAPALAVAKAVGIPASNVYASATPSTKQEIVEELQRPVSEGGQGLVVAMVGDGINDSPALATAAVGISLASGTDIAMEAASVVLMTPNDLLSIPASLHLSQTIFRRIKLNLLWACGYNVIGLPFAMGFFLPWGLSLHPMAAGAAMACSSVSVVASSLALRWWRRPRWMSLEQLDPGAAALEAAAGGKSSATKSQGFSVVAWVKGLRGLWSEKRREREEAGYAPVPLRDMGDV
;
A
#
# COMPACT_ATOMS: atom_id res chain seq x y z
N MET A 1 20.31 -25.35 -37.68
CA MET A 1 19.52 -24.73 -38.77
C MET A 1 19.87 -23.26 -38.80
N ALA A 2 20.38 -22.76 -39.92
CA ALA A 2 20.47 -21.33 -40.19
C ALA A 2 19.06 -20.75 -40.37
N THR A 3 18.87 -19.47 -40.08
CA THR A 3 17.61 -18.77 -40.33
C THR A 3 17.86 -17.70 -41.38
N THR A 4 17.29 -17.87 -42.58
CA THR A 4 17.37 -16.88 -43.65
C THR A 4 16.08 -16.08 -43.72
N THR A 5 16.20 -14.75 -43.65
CA THR A 5 15.09 -13.83 -43.84
C THR A 5 15.19 -13.23 -45.24
N LEU A 6 14.12 -13.34 -46.02
CA LEU A 6 14.01 -12.77 -47.36
C LEU A 6 12.87 -11.76 -47.41
N LYS A 7 13.04 -10.69 -48.17
CA LYS A 7 11.94 -9.84 -48.62
C LYS A 7 11.27 -10.52 -49.82
N VAL A 8 9.94 -10.57 -49.85
CA VAL A 8 9.15 -11.23 -50.90
C VAL A 8 8.13 -10.25 -51.47
N GLY A 9 8.38 -9.77 -52.68
CA GLY A 9 7.52 -8.85 -53.42
C GLY A 9 6.42 -9.56 -54.23
N GLY A 10 5.29 -8.87 -54.43
CA GLY A 10 4.19 -9.35 -55.28
C GLY A 10 3.11 -10.17 -54.58
N MET A 11 3.18 -10.36 -53.25
CA MET A 11 2.12 -11.04 -52.48
C MET A 11 0.95 -10.09 -52.20
N THR A 12 -0.28 -10.48 -52.55
CA THR A 12 -1.48 -9.61 -52.39
C THR A 12 -2.61 -10.24 -51.56
N CYS A 13 -2.52 -11.52 -51.20
CA CYS A 13 -3.52 -12.19 -50.38
C CYS A 13 -2.94 -13.41 -49.63
N GLY A 14 -3.70 -13.99 -48.69
CA GLY A 14 -3.28 -15.18 -47.93
C GLY A 14 -3.08 -16.45 -48.77
N ALA A 15 -3.60 -16.49 -50.01
CA ALA A 15 -3.27 -17.58 -50.92
C ALA A 15 -1.82 -17.48 -51.45
N CYS A 16 -1.27 -16.28 -51.58
CA CYS A 16 0.13 -16.05 -51.96
C CYS A 16 1.09 -16.55 -50.87
N THR A 17 0.79 -16.29 -49.59
CA THR A 17 1.63 -16.78 -48.48
C THR A 17 1.64 -18.31 -48.43
N SER A 18 0.49 -18.95 -48.69
CA SER A 18 0.37 -20.41 -48.75
C SER A 18 1.13 -21.01 -49.95
N ALA A 19 1.18 -20.30 -51.08
CA ALA A 19 1.94 -20.71 -52.27
C ALA A 19 3.46 -20.67 -52.05
N VAL A 20 3.95 -19.69 -51.28
CA VAL A 20 5.36 -19.59 -50.86
C VAL A 20 5.69 -20.66 -49.81
N GLU A 21 4.84 -20.87 -48.80
CA GLU A 21 5.06 -21.89 -47.76
C GLU A 21 5.06 -23.33 -48.33
N SER A 22 4.15 -23.63 -49.27
CA SER A 22 4.15 -24.90 -50.00
C SER A 22 5.34 -25.06 -50.97
N GLY A 23 6.11 -23.99 -51.22
CA GLY A 23 7.39 -24.00 -51.93
C GLY A 23 8.43 -24.89 -51.28
N PHE A 24 8.37 -24.97 -49.96
CA PHE A 24 9.38 -25.62 -49.13
C PHE A 24 8.92 -26.98 -48.59
N GLN A 25 7.68 -27.39 -48.88
CA GLN A 25 7.18 -28.72 -48.51
C GLN A 25 7.88 -29.81 -49.33
N GLY A 26 8.62 -30.68 -48.65
CA GLY A 26 9.36 -31.79 -49.27
C GLY A 26 10.75 -31.41 -49.80
N VAL A 27 11.23 -30.18 -49.55
CA VAL A 27 12.59 -29.76 -49.90
C VAL A 27 13.58 -30.25 -48.83
N GLU A 28 14.56 -31.08 -49.22
CA GLU A 28 15.58 -31.58 -48.30
C GLU A 28 16.44 -30.43 -47.74
N GLY A 29 16.47 -30.30 -46.41
CA GLY A 29 17.20 -29.24 -45.71
C GLY A 29 16.35 -28.02 -45.32
N ALA A 30 15.08 -27.93 -45.75
CA ALA A 30 14.15 -26.90 -45.25
C ALA A 30 13.55 -27.31 -43.89
N GLY A 31 13.53 -26.38 -42.94
CA GLY A 31 12.90 -26.47 -41.62
C GLY A 31 11.58 -25.69 -41.59
N SER A 32 11.36 -24.88 -40.55
CA SER A 32 10.16 -24.04 -40.46
C SER A 32 10.22 -22.88 -41.45
N VAL A 33 9.15 -22.68 -42.21
CA VAL A 33 8.95 -21.53 -43.09
C VAL A 33 7.77 -20.74 -42.61
N SER A 34 7.95 -19.42 -42.44
CA SER A 34 6.88 -18.49 -42.06
C SER A 34 6.88 -17.31 -43.01
N VAL A 35 5.73 -17.02 -43.62
CA VAL A 35 5.59 -15.93 -44.59
C VAL A 35 4.58 -14.90 -44.09
N SER A 36 5.02 -13.66 -43.95
CA SER A 36 4.19 -12.53 -43.52
C SER A 36 3.81 -11.67 -44.72
N LEU A 37 2.51 -11.64 -45.03
CA LEU A 37 1.95 -10.77 -46.07
C LEU A 37 2.13 -9.29 -45.70
N VAL A 38 1.88 -8.94 -44.43
CA VAL A 38 1.93 -7.55 -43.93
C VAL A 38 3.35 -6.97 -43.99
N MET A 39 4.36 -7.82 -43.80
CA MET A 39 5.76 -7.38 -43.78
C MET A 39 6.48 -7.64 -45.10
N GLU A 40 5.82 -8.23 -46.10
CA GLU A 40 6.44 -8.69 -47.36
C GLU A 40 7.72 -9.51 -47.10
N ARG A 41 7.66 -10.47 -46.16
CA ARG A 41 8.85 -11.22 -45.71
C ARG A 41 8.59 -12.70 -45.57
N ALA A 42 9.59 -13.51 -45.92
CA ALA A 42 9.65 -14.94 -45.64
C ALA A 42 10.85 -15.24 -44.73
N VAL A 43 10.61 -15.96 -43.63
CA VAL A 43 11.65 -16.45 -42.72
C VAL A 43 11.72 -17.96 -42.87
N VAL A 44 12.87 -18.46 -43.34
CA VAL A 44 13.11 -19.87 -43.64
C VAL A 44 14.24 -20.37 -42.75
N GLN A 45 13.92 -21.28 -41.84
CA GLN A 45 14.95 -22.07 -41.16
C GLN A 45 15.43 -23.19 -42.08
N HIS A 46 16.73 -23.36 -42.27
CA HIS A 46 17.29 -24.37 -43.16
C HIS A 46 18.64 -24.91 -42.70
N ASP A 47 19.06 -26.04 -43.25
CA ASP A 47 20.43 -26.53 -43.11
C ASP A 47 21.31 -25.91 -44.21
N PRO A 48 22.22 -24.97 -43.89
CA PRO A 48 23.01 -24.24 -44.89
C PRO A 48 23.96 -25.15 -45.68
N ALA A 49 24.22 -26.38 -45.20
CA ALA A 49 25.01 -27.37 -45.93
C ALA A 49 24.21 -28.10 -47.02
N LYS A 50 22.87 -28.07 -46.96
CA LYS A 50 21.97 -28.78 -47.89
C LYS A 50 21.10 -27.85 -48.73
N LEU A 51 20.71 -26.70 -48.18
CA LEU A 51 19.88 -25.69 -48.82
C LEU A 51 20.52 -24.32 -48.57
N SER A 52 21.05 -23.67 -49.61
CA SER A 52 21.69 -22.35 -49.45
C SER A 52 20.67 -21.22 -49.46
N ALA A 53 21.03 -20.06 -48.92
CA ALA A 53 20.17 -18.86 -48.93
C ALA A 53 19.77 -18.43 -50.36
N GLU A 54 20.69 -18.57 -51.32
CA GLU A 54 20.45 -18.30 -52.75
C GLU A 54 19.43 -19.27 -53.35
N LYS A 55 19.47 -20.55 -52.94
CA LYS A 55 18.52 -21.57 -53.41
C LYS A 55 17.13 -21.41 -52.79
N ILE A 56 17.06 -20.83 -51.59
CA ILE A 56 15.79 -20.44 -50.97
C ILE A 56 15.16 -19.27 -51.71
N GLN A 57 15.96 -18.31 -52.16
CA GLN A 57 15.51 -17.21 -53.02
C GLN A 57 14.92 -17.76 -54.33
N GLU A 58 15.65 -18.66 -55.01
CA GLU A 58 15.22 -19.31 -56.25
C GLU A 58 13.87 -20.06 -56.10
N ILE A 59 13.66 -20.76 -54.98
CA ILE A 59 12.38 -21.47 -54.70
C ILE A 59 11.20 -20.49 -54.59
N ILE A 60 11.42 -19.28 -54.09
CA ILE A 60 10.36 -18.25 -53.97
C ILE A 60 10.10 -17.60 -55.33
N GLU A 61 11.15 -17.32 -56.10
CA GLU A 61 11.07 -16.78 -57.46
C GLU A 61 10.37 -17.74 -58.43
N ASP A 62 10.63 -19.05 -58.32
CA ASP A 62 9.95 -20.11 -59.09
C ASP A 62 8.44 -20.19 -58.81
N ARG A 63 7.98 -19.63 -57.68
CA ARG A 63 6.56 -19.51 -57.34
C ARG A 63 5.94 -18.20 -57.82
N GLY A 64 6.70 -17.39 -58.56
CA GLY A 64 6.24 -16.15 -59.19
C GLY A 64 6.30 -14.92 -58.29
N PHE A 65 7.14 -14.94 -57.25
CA PHE A 65 7.31 -13.82 -56.32
C PHE A 65 8.77 -13.35 -56.28
N ASP A 66 9.00 -12.04 -56.39
CA ASP A 66 10.36 -11.50 -56.34
C ASP A 66 10.94 -11.69 -54.93
N ALA A 67 12.14 -12.27 -54.80
CA ALA A 67 12.75 -12.53 -53.49
C ALA A 67 14.13 -11.88 -53.36
N GLU A 68 14.42 -11.27 -52.22
CA GLU A 68 15.73 -10.68 -51.90
C GLU A 68 16.18 -11.14 -50.52
N VAL A 69 17.37 -11.75 -50.42
CA VAL A 69 17.91 -12.20 -49.13
C VAL A 69 18.35 -11.00 -48.29
N LEU A 70 17.71 -10.78 -47.14
CA LEU A 70 18.06 -9.70 -46.22
C LEU A 70 19.15 -10.13 -45.25
N THR A 71 18.98 -11.29 -44.60
CA THR A 71 19.95 -11.82 -43.62
C THR A 71 19.93 -13.35 -43.61
N THR A 72 21.08 -13.96 -43.26
CA THR A 72 21.18 -15.39 -42.97
C THR A 72 21.94 -15.60 -41.67
N ASP A 73 21.22 -15.95 -40.61
CA ASP A 73 21.77 -16.16 -39.28
C ASP A 73 22.19 -17.62 -39.11
N LEU A 74 23.50 -17.87 -39.01
CA LEU A 74 24.06 -19.18 -38.72
C LEU A 74 24.08 -19.43 -37.21
N PRO A 75 23.62 -20.59 -36.71
CA PRO A 75 23.71 -20.89 -35.28
C PRO A 75 25.19 -21.05 -34.90
N GLN A 76 25.67 -20.20 -33.98
CA GLN A 76 26.97 -20.40 -33.34
C GLN A 76 26.94 -21.70 -32.53
N ARG A 77 27.90 -22.59 -32.78
CA ARG A 77 28.06 -23.86 -32.07
C ARG A 77 28.32 -23.59 -30.58
N ALA A 78 27.33 -23.87 -29.73
CA ALA A 78 27.57 -24.24 -28.35
C ALA A 78 28.32 -25.57 -28.35
N SER A 79 29.61 -25.56 -28.02
CA SER A 79 30.40 -26.78 -27.84
C SER A 79 30.05 -27.42 -26.49
N GLY A 80 28.95 -28.19 -26.47
CA GLY A 80 28.81 -29.31 -25.54
C GLY A 80 29.33 -30.56 -26.25
N ALA A 81 30.44 -31.12 -25.78
CA ALA A 81 30.87 -32.46 -26.16
C ALA A 81 30.81 -33.35 -24.93
N ALA A 82 29.96 -34.37 -25.00
CA ALA A 82 30.10 -35.59 -24.23
C ALA A 82 30.39 -36.71 -25.24
N LEU A 83 31.49 -37.43 -25.04
CA LEU A 83 31.59 -38.90 -24.95
C LEU A 83 33.06 -39.35 -24.99
N ASP A 84 33.43 -40.08 -23.94
CA ASP A 84 34.38 -41.19 -23.81
C ASP A 84 35.87 -41.06 -24.25
N GLY A 85 36.76 -41.36 -23.29
CA GLY A 85 38.13 -41.87 -23.54
C GLY A 85 39.28 -40.98 -23.05
N GLU A 86 39.97 -41.46 -22.01
CA GLU A 86 41.37 -41.24 -21.58
C GLU A 86 42.22 -40.11 -22.22
N GLY A 87 42.85 -39.28 -21.38
CA GLY A 87 44.10 -38.57 -21.71
C GLY A 87 44.26 -37.15 -21.17
N ASP A 88 45.14 -36.98 -20.20
CA ASP A 88 45.70 -35.71 -19.69
C ASP A 88 46.24 -34.79 -20.81
N ALA A 89 45.88 -33.50 -20.81
CA ALA A 89 46.72 -32.38 -21.28
C ALA A 89 46.15 -30.99 -20.89
N ALA A 90 47.02 -30.13 -20.35
CA ALA A 90 46.77 -28.84 -19.72
C ALA A 90 46.22 -27.72 -20.62
N ALA A 91 45.44 -26.78 -20.05
CA ALA A 91 45.08 -25.50 -20.69
C ALA A 91 45.16 -24.32 -19.70
N GLU A 92 45.78 -23.24 -20.16
CA GLU A 92 46.33 -22.09 -19.42
C GLU A 92 45.27 -21.07 -18.95
N GLY A 93 45.60 -20.32 -17.89
CA GLY A 93 44.68 -19.53 -17.08
C GLY A 93 44.29 -18.15 -17.66
N LEU A 94 42.99 -17.97 -17.95
CA LEU A 94 42.38 -16.69 -18.32
C LEU A 94 42.29 -15.73 -17.13
N ALA A 95 42.36 -14.42 -17.41
CA ALA A 95 42.18 -13.33 -16.45
C ALA A 95 41.03 -12.41 -16.87
N THR A 96 40.22 -11.97 -15.92
CA THR A 96 39.17 -10.97 -16.13
C THR A 96 39.63 -9.62 -15.59
N THR A 97 39.84 -8.65 -16.47
CA THR A 97 40.25 -7.28 -16.13
C THR A 97 39.08 -6.32 -16.29
N THR A 98 38.80 -5.54 -15.24
CA THR A 98 37.81 -4.47 -15.23
C THR A 98 38.52 -3.12 -15.29
N VAL A 99 38.10 -2.25 -16.21
CA VAL A 99 38.67 -0.94 -16.48
C VAL A 99 37.57 0.12 -16.39
N SER A 100 37.80 1.22 -15.68
CA SER A 100 36.91 2.39 -15.74
C SER A 100 37.19 3.18 -17.02
N VAL A 101 36.14 3.62 -17.71
CA VAL A 101 36.21 4.35 -18.97
C VAL A 101 35.45 5.67 -18.83
N GLY A 102 36.18 6.77 -18.66
CA GLY A 102 35.64 8.12 -18.48
C GLY A 102 35.37 8.82 -19.81
N GLY A 103 34.36 9.70 -19.83
CA GLY A 103 34.05 10.56 -20.97
C GLY A 103 33.06 9.99 -22.00
N MET A 104 32.47 8.82 -21.75
CA MET A 104 31.43 8.26 -22.62
C MET A 104 30.07 8.92 -22.36
N THR A 105 29.41 9.45 -23.40
CA THR A 105 28.14 10.20 -23.26
C THR A 105 26.98 9.62 -24.08
N CYS A 106 27.23 8.66 -24.99
CA CYS A 106 26.18 8.03 -25.79
C CYS A 106 26.58 6.63 -26.29
N GLY A 107 25.62 5.90 -26.88
CA GLY A 107 25.84 4.56 -27.44
C GLY A 107 26.87 4.49 -28.58
N ALA A 108 27.17 5.60 -29.25
CA ALA A 108 28.24 5.64 -30.24
C ALA A 108 29.63 5.54 -29.60
N CYS A 109 29.82 6.08 -28.38
CA CYS A 109 31.06 5.94 -27.61
C CYS A 109 31.31 4.47 -27.24
N THR A 110 30.28 3.75 -26.80
CA THR A 110 30.41 2.33 -26.47
C THR A 110 30.77 1.48 -27.69
N SER A 111 30.21 1.79 -28.86
CA SER A 111 30.56 1.08 -30.10
C SER A 111 31.98 1.38 -30.59
N ALA A 112 32.50 2.58 -30.34
CA ALA A 112 33.89 2.93 -30.66
C ALA A 112 34.89 2.12 -29.82
N VAL A 113 34.63 2.03 -28.51
CA VAL A 113 35.47 1.23 -27.60
C VAL A 113 35.32 -0.27 -27.89
N GLU A 114 34.11 -0.79 -28.10
CA GLU A 114 33.90 -2.19 -28.54
C GLU A 114 34.62 -2.50 -29.86
N GLY A 115 34.65 -1.54 -30.79
CA GLY A 115 35.35 -1.66 -32.07
C GLY A 115 36.85 -1.86 -31.90
N ALA A 116 37.48 -1.20 -30.94
CA ALA A 116 38.93 -1.31 -30.68
C ALA A 116 39.36 -2.69 -30.18
N PHE A 117 38.44 -3.47 -29.60
CA PHE A 117 38.72 -4.83 -29.11
C PHE A 117 38.27 -5.94 -30.08
N LYS A 118 37.64 -5.60 -31.21
CA LYS A 118 37.32 -6.57 -32.27
C LYS A 118 38.59 -7.01 -33.01
N GLY A 119 39.00 -8.26 -32.80
CA GLY A 119 40.16 -8.87 -33.48
C GLY A 119 41.49 -8.72 -32.74
N VAL A 120 41.50 -8.23 -31.50
CA VAL A 120 42.70 -8.19 -30.66
C VAL A 120 43.03 -9.59 -30.14
N ALA A 121 44.25 -10.06 -30.42
CA ALA A 121 44.71 -11.38 -29.98
C ALA A 121 44.80 -11.44 -28.45
N GLY A 122 44.23 -12.50 -27.86
CA GLY A 122 44.21 -12.71 -26.41
C GLY A 122 42.93 -12.29 -25.70
N VAL A 123 41.99 -11.60 -26.36
CA VAL A 123 40.65 -11.27 -25.78
C VAL A 123 39.65 -12.38 -26.10
N LYS A 124 39.02 -12.96 -25.08
CA LYS A 124 37.93 -13.93 -25.24
C LYS A 124 36.55 -13.30 -25.13
N HIS A 125 36.38 -12.38 -24.18
CA HIS A 125 35.11 -11.72 -23.94
C HIS A 125 35.35 -10.23 -23.62
N PHE A 126 34.55 -9.35 -24.21
CA PHE A 126 34.58 -7.91 -23.96
C PHE A 126 33.14 -7.42 -23.73
N SER A 127 32.94 -6.62 -22.68
CA SER A 127 31.65 -5.97 -22.41
C SER A 127 31.91 -4.56 -21.88
N ILE A 128 31.15 -3.58 -22.37
CA ILE A 128 31.22 -2.20 -21.89
C ILE A 128 29.83 -1.71 -21.49
N SER A 129 29.77 -0.94 -20.41
CA SER A 129 28.54 -0.38 -19.87
C SER A 129 28.66 1.14 -19.77
N LEU A 130 27.84 1.84 -20.55
CA LEU A 130 27.71 3.30 -20.47
C LEU A 130 27.25 3.74 -19.07
N LEU A 131 26.27 3.04 -18.51
CA LEU A 131 25.65 3.38 -17.22
C LEU A 131 26.60 3.28 -16.02
N SER A 132 27.60 2.39 -16.10
CA SER A 132 28.57 2.19 -15.03
C SER A 132 29.97 2.71 -15.35
N GLU A 133 30.15 3.32 -16.53
CA GLU A 133 31.44 3.83 -17.03
C GLU A 133 32.57 2.78 -16.90
N ARG A 134 32.26 1.51 -17.22
CA ARG A 134 33.18 0.38 -17.02
C ARG A 134 33.20 -0.56 -18.23
N ALA A 135 34.39 -1.07 -18.52
CA ALA A 135 34.63 -2.18 -19.44
C ALA A 135 35.15 -3.40 -18.66
N VAL A 136 34.62 -4.59 -18.97
CA VAL A 136 35.05 -5.88 -18.42
C VAL A 136 35.58 -6.73 -19.57
N ILE A 137 36.85 -7.12 -19.47
CA ILE A 137 37.60 -7.81 -20.52
C ILE A 137 38.14 -9.13 -19.94
N GLU A 138 37.69 -10.26 -20.48
CA GLU A 138 38.33 -11.55 -20.25
C GLU A 138 39.43 -11.75 -21.29
N HIS A 139 40.66 -11.86 -20.83
CA HIS A 139 41.82 -11.97 -21.68
C HIS A 139 42.85 -12.96 -21.12
N ASP A 140 43.71 -13.46 -21.99
CA ASP A 140 44.91 -14.18 -21.57
C ASP A 140 45.97 -13.16 -21.10
N PRO A 141 46.35 -13.15 -19.81
CA PRO A 141 47.34 -12.21 -19.27
C PRO A 141 48.75 -12.44 -19.86
N GLY A 142 49.02 -13.58 -20.50
CA GLY A 142 50.27 -13.85 -21.21
C GLY A 142 50.35 -13.21 -22.60
N MET A 143 49.20 -12.97 -23.25
CA MET A 143 49.13 -12.37 -24.60
C MET A 143 48.72 -10.89 -24.57
N LEU A 144 47.91 -10.47 -23.60
CA LEU A 144 47.45 -9.09 -23.46
C LEU A 144 47.57 -8.68 -21.99
N ALA A 145 48.40 -7.68 -21.68
CA ALA A 145 48.57 -7.20 -20.32
C ALA A 145 47.41 -6.25 -19.92
N PRO A 146 46.97 -6.23 -18.64
CA PRO A 146 45.91 -5.33 -18.17
C PRO A 146 46.16 -3.85 -18.48
N GLU A 147 47.41 -3.40 -18.39
CA GLU A 147 47.82 -2.02 -18.68
C GLU A 147 47.64 -1.69 -20.17
N LYS A 148 47.93 -2.66 -21.05
CA LYS A 148 47.72 -2.56 -22.51
C LYS A 148 46.24 -2.41 -22.87
N ILE A 149 45.34 -2.96 -22.04
CA ILE A 149 43.89 -2.85 -22.22
C ILE A 149 43.43 -1.43 -21.92
N ALA A 150 43.98 -0.78 -20.89
CA ALA A 150 43.69 0.63 -20.64
C ALA A 150 44.24 1.53 -21.76
N GLU A 151 45.47 1.30 -22.22
CA GLU A 151 46.06 2.03 -23.36
C GLU A 151 45.18 1.94 -24.62
N LEU A 152 44.66 0.74 -24.96
CA LEU A 152 43.77 0.56 -26.12
C LEU A 152 42.46 1.35 -26.02
N ILE A 153 41.98 1.61 -24.80
CA ILE A 153 40.79 2.44 -24.57
C ILE A 153 41.17 3.93 -24.65
N GLU A 154 42.32 4.33 -24.11
CA GLU A 154 42.84 5.70 -24.24
C GLU A 154 43.09 6.09 -25.70
N ASP A 155 43.57 5.16 -26.53
CA ASP A 155 43.76 5.36 -27.97
C ASP A 155 42.45 5.62 -28.73
N THR A 156 41.29 5.27 -28.15
CA THR A 156 39.97 5.61 -28.69
C THR A 156 39.45 6.99 -28.26
N GLY A 157 40.22 7.72 -27.45
CA GLY A 157 39.92 9.07 -26.98
C GLY A 157 39.15 9.14 -25.67
N PHE A 158 39.16 8.09 -24.85
CA PHE A 158 38.47 8.01 -23.55
C PHE A 158 39.44 7.72 -22.42
N ASP A 159 39.27 8.36 -21.26
CA ASP A 159 40.16 8.14 -20.10
C ASP A 159 39.98 6.71 -19.57
N ALA A 160 41.06 5.93 -19.43
CA ALA A 160 40.96 4.54 -18.99
C ALA A 160 41.84 4.22 -17.77
N LYS A 161 41.28 3.54 -16.78
CA LYS A 161 42.06 3.09 -15.60
C LYS A 161 41.67 1.69 -15.17
N VAL A 162 42.67 0.80 -15.06
CA VAL A 162 42.45 -0.56 -14.57
C VAL A 162 42.00 -0.51 -13.10
N LEU A 163 40.83 -1.08 -12.82
CA LEU A 163 40.26 -1.18 -11.49
C LEU A 163 40.66 -2.49 -10.81
N GLU A 164 40.53 -3.62 -11.50
CA GLU A 164 40.73 -4.95 -10.93
C GLU A 164 41.05 -5.99 -12.02
N THR A 165 42.04 -6.85 -11.79
CA THR A 165 42.34 -8.01 -12.65
C THR A 165 42.29 -9.30 -11.83
N LYS A 166 41.34 -10.19 -12.14
CA LYS A 166 41.17 -11.50 -11.48
C LYS A 166 41.71 -12.61 -12.38
N LYS A 167 42.79 -13.29 -11.97
CA LYS A 167 43.28 -14.52 -12.62
C LYS A 167 42.50 -15.73 -12.12
N ALA A 168 42.03 -16.60 -13.01
CA ALA A 168 41.42 -17.86 -12.62
C ALA A 168 42.51 -18.83 -12.12
N LEU A 169 42.61 -19.03 -10.80
CA LEU A 169 43.46 -20.05 -10.17
C LEU A 169 42.61 -21.15 -9.55
N ALA A 170 42.99 -22.40 -9.82
CA ALA A 170 42.33 -23.59 -9.30
C ALA A 170 42.70 -23.86 -7.83
N GLN A 171 41.64 -23.93 -7.01
CA GLN A 171 41.45 -24.55 -5.68
C GLN A 171 42.30 -24.09 -4.48
N SER A 172 41.61 -23.57 -3.45
CA SER A 172 41.48 -24.16 -2.08
C SER A 172 40.74 -23.17 -1.16
N GLN A 173 39.92 -23.69 -0.25
CA GLN A 173 38.93 -22.95 0.56
C GLN A 173 39.51 -21.82 1.45
N SER A 174 38.91 -20.62 1.39
CA SER A 174 38.45 -19.87 2.59
C SER A 174 37.61 -18.63 2.22
N GLN A 175 36.33 -18.67 2.61
CA GLN A 175 35.39 -17.57 2.89
C GLN A 175 35.19 -16.40 1.91
N GLY A 176 33.94 -16.20 1.48
CA GLY A 176 33.44 -14.94 0.91
C GLY A 176 32.46 -15.02 -0.27
N SER A 177 31.74 -16.13 -0.47
CA SER A 177 30.74 -16.26 -1.56
C SER A 177 29.39 -15.67 -1.15
N GLY A 178 29.00 -14.53 -1.73
CA GLY A 178 27.59 -14.16 -1.89
C GLY A 178 26.92 -15.13 -2.87
N LYS A 179 26.34 -16.22 -2.35
CA LYS A 179 25.41 -17.07 -3.10
C LYS A 179 24.18 -16.24 -3.45
N ARG A 180 23.68 -16.33 -4.69
CA ARG A 180 22.27 -16.03 -4.96
C ARG A 180 21.43 -17.01 -4.14
N GLU A 181 20.83 -16.53 -3.06
CA GLU A 181 19.91 -17.29 -2.23
C GLU A 181 18.59 -17.46 -3.00
N ASN A 182 18.08 -18.69 -3.07
CA ASN A 182 16.69 -18.91 -3.47
C ASN A 182 15.85 -18.40 -2.30
N VAL A 183 15.07 -17.35 -2.50
CA VAL A 183 14.27 -16.75 -1.44
C VAL A 183 12.81 -17.15 -1.66
N LEU A 184 12.19 -17.79 -0.69
CA LEU A 184 10.77 -18.15 -0.69
C LEU A 184 10.06 -17.38 0.44
N THR A 185 8.92 -16.76 0.14
CA THR A 185 8.05 -16.12 1.14
C THR A 185 6.84 -17.01 1.40
N THR A 186 6.79 -17.59 2.60
CA THR A 186 5.70 -18.45 3.06
C THR A 186 4.79 -17.70 4.03
N THR A 187 3.49 -17.74 3.79
CA THR A 187 2.46 -17.22 4.70
C THR A 187 1.80 -18.38 5.44
N VAL A 188 1.78 -18.32 6.76
CA VAL A 188 1.23 -19.34 7.66
C VAL A 188 0.12 -18.72 8.51
N ALA A 189 -1.06 -19.34 8.55
CA ALA A 189 -2.11 -19.04 9.51
C ALA A 189 -1.77 -19.66 10.87
N ILE A 190 -1.97 -18.92 11.95
CA ILE A 190 -1.59 -19.32 13.31
C ILE A 190 -2.78 -19.10 14.25
N GLU A 191 -3.43 -20.17 14.67
CA GLU A 191 -4.59 -20.13 15.56
C GLU A 191 -4.17 -20.10 17.05
N GLY A 192 -4.91 -19.33 17.85
CA GLY A 192 -4.75 -19.28 19.31
C GLY A 192 -3.82 -18.18 19.83
N MET A 193 -3.32 -17.29 18.96
CA MET A 193 -2.54 -16.12 19.39
C MET A 193 -3.46 -15.03 19.96
N THR A 194 -3.27 -14.67 21.23
CA THR A 194 -4.20 -13.75 21.92
C THR A 194 -3.57 -12.50 22.50
N CYS A 195 -2.24 -12.48 22.66
CA CYS A 195 -1.50 -11.33 23.19
C CYS A 195 -0.06 -11.34 22.65
N GLY A 196 0.66 -10.22 22.73
CA GLY A 196 1.98 -10.16 22.10
C GLY A 196 3.06 -11.00 22.77
N ALA A 197 2.81 -11.50 23.99
CA ALA A 197 3.60 -12.58 24.59
C ALA A 197 3.49 -13.90 23.77
N CYS A 198 2.32 -14.24 23.23
CA CYS A 198 2.15 -15.38 22.33
C CYS A 198 3.01 -15.23 21.08
N THR A 199 3.00 -14.04 20.48
CA THR A 199 3.78 -13.79 19.28
C THR A 199 5.28 -13.73 19.54
N SER A 200 5.70 -13.23 20.70
CA SER A 200 7.11 -13.25 21.11
C SER A 200 7.59 -14.69 21.31
N ALA A 201 6.71 -15.58 21.81
CA ALA A 201 7.01 -17.00 21.92
C ALA A 201 7.21 -17.65 20.54
N VAL A 202 6.35 -17.34 19.56
CA VAL A 202 6.53 -17.83 18.16
C VAL A 202 7.79 -17.23 17.54
N GLU A 203 8.01 -15.93 17.63
CA GLU A 203 9.18 -15.23 17.06
C GLU A 203 10.50 -15.74 17.66
N SER A 204 10.53 -16.03 18.96
CA SER A 204 11.68 -16.68 19.61
C SER A 204 11.97 -18.09 19.09
N GLY A 205 11.01 -18.73 18.43
CA GLY A 205 11.19 -19.99 17.72
C GLY A 205 12.00 -19.87 16.44
N PHE A 206 12.02 -18.68 15.85
CA PHE A 206 12.70 -18.42 14.58
C PHE A 206 13.98 -17.60 14.75
N LYS A 207 14.23 -17.02 15.93
CA LYS A 207 15.51 -16.38 16.24
C LYS A 207 16.65 -17.40 16.11
N ASP A 208 17.67 -17.03 15.35
CA ASP A 208 18.89 -17.81 15.11
C ASP A 208 18.69 -19.12 14.31
N LEU A 209 17.57 -19.28 13.60
CA LEU A 209 17.38 -20.38 12.66
C LEU A 209 18.09 -20.14 11.34
N ASP A 210 18.94 -21.10 10.95
CA ASP A 210 19.70 -21.07 9.70
C ASP A 210 18.76 -21.23 8.50
N GLY A 211 18.76 -20.24 7.60
CA GLY A 211 17.85 -20.17 6.45
C GLY A 211 16.62 -19.27 6.62
N MET A 212 16.43 -18.63 7.78
CA MET A 212 15.39 -17.61 7.96
C MET A 212 15.96 -16.22 7.64
N LEU A 213 15.35 -15.51 6.68
CA LEU A 213 15.79 -14.19 6.24
C LEU A 213 14.96 -13.08 6.89
N GLN A 214 13.64 -13.25 6.90
CA GLN A 214 12.71 -12.29 7.50
C GLN A 214 11.53 -13.04 8.12
N PHE A 215 11.13 -12.61 9.32
CA PHE A 215 9.98 -13.16 10.03
C PHE A 215 9.07 -12.03 10.49
N ASN A 216 7.85 -11.98 9.98
CA ASN A 216 6.83 -11.01 10.36
C ASN A 216 5.59 -11.74 10.86
N ILE A 217 5.14 -11.45 12.08
CA ILE A 217 3.94 -12.08 12.66
C ILE A 217 2.90 -11.03 13.05
N SER A 218 1.72 -11.14 12.43
CA SER A 218 0.58 -10.26 12.67
C SER A 218 -0.42 -10.94 13.61
N LEU A 219 -0.58 -10.34 14.78
CA LEU A 219 -1.55 -10.78 15.79
C LEU A 219 -2.99 -10.46 15.38
N LEU A 220 -3.16 -9.42 14.55
CA LEU A 220 -4.48 -8.95 14.09
C LEU A 220 -5.01 -9.79 12.92
N ALA A 221 -4.11 -10.32 12.10
CA ALA A 221 -4.44 -11.19 10.96
C ALA A 221 -4.31 -12.68 11.30
N GLU A 222 -3.87 -13.03 12.52
CA GLU A 222 -3.58 -14.43 12.92
C GLU A 222 -2.67 -15.15 11.91
N ARG A 223 -1.65 -14.45 11.39
CA ARG A 223 -0.77 -14.94 10.33
C ARG A 223 0.69 -14.57 10.57
N ALA A 224 1.60 -15.39 10.08
CA ALA A 224 3.01 -15.06 9.93
C ALA A 224 3.42 -15.10 8.45
N ILE A 225 4.18 -14.10 8.02
CA ILE A 225 4.81 -13.99 6.70
C ILE A 225 6.31 -14.18 6.93
N ILE A 226 6.87 -15.19 6.29
CA ILE A 226 8.19 -15.72 6.60
C ILE A 226 8.95 -15.85 5.30
N THR A 227 10.00 -15.06 5.15
CA THR A 227 10.92 -15.11 4.02
C THR A 227 12.12 -15.96 4.42
N HIS A 228 12.37 -17.04 3.68
CA HIS A 228 13.33 -18.07 4.04
C HIS A 228 13.95 -18.71 2.80
N ASP A 229 15.09 -19.38 2.99
CA ASP A 229 15.71 -20.23 1.98
C ASP A 229 15.05 -21.62 2.04
N PRO A 230 14.29 -22.03 1.01
CA PRO A 230 13.54 -23.28 1.01
C PRO A 230 14.43 -24.52 1.04
N ARG A 231 15.73 -24.38 0.75
CA ARG A 231 16.70 -25.50 0.85
C ARG A 231 17.11 -25.79 2.29
N LYS A 232 17.03 -24.78 3.16
CA LYS A 232 17.41 -24.87 4.57
C LYS A 232 16.21 -25.00 5.50
N LEU A 233 15.11 -24.32 5.18
CA LEU A 233 13.91 -24.25 6.00
C LEU A 233 12.68 -24.50 5.11
N SER A 234 11.99 -25.63 5.24
CA SER A 234 10.81 -25.90 4.40
C SER A 234 9.54 -25.22 4.97
N PRO A 235 8.54 -24.89 4.12
CA PRO A 235 7.25 -24.34 4.57
C PRO A 235 6.55 -25.19 5.64
N GLU A 236 6.63 -26.52 5.53
CA GLU A 236 6.06 -27.46 6.48
C GLU A 236 6.82 -27.43 7.80
N ARG A 237 8.15 -27.37 7.75
CA ARG A 237 8.98 -27.27 8.96
C ARG A 237 8.72 -25.97 9.71
N ILE A 238 8.42 -24.90 8.99
CA ILE A 238 8.00 -23.61 9.58
C ILE A 238 6.68 -23.77 10.34
N ALA A 239 5.67 -24.42 9.75
CA ALA A 239 4.42 -24.69 10.46
C ALA A 239 4.65 -25.56 11.70
N GLU A 240 5.47 -26.61 11.59
CA GLU A 240 5.87 -27.45 12.72
C GLU A 240 6.55 -26.65 13.83
N ILE A 241 7.47 -25.73 13.51
CA ILE A 241 8.14 -24.88 14.52
C ILE A 241 7.11 -24.02 15.27
N ILE A 242 6.07 -23.53 14.58
CA ILE A 242 5.00 -22.76 15.21
C ILE A 242 4.15 -23.67 16.12
N GLU A 243 3.85 -24.89 15.69
CA GLU A 243 3.14 -25.90 16.49
C GLU A 243 3.95 -26.36 17.71
N GLU A 244 5.27 -26.51 17.55
CA GLU A 244 6.24 -26.78 18.61
C GLU A 244 6.32 -25.62 19.62
N ARG A 245 5.80 -24.44 19.29
CA ARG A 245 5.64 -23.30 20.21
C ARG A 245 4.24 -23.17 20.80
N GLY A 246 3.34 -24.10 20.47
CA GLY A 246 2.03 -24.25 21.09
C GLY A 246 0.89 -23.56 20.36
N PHE A 247 1.08 -23.18 19.09
CA PHE A 247 0.05 -22.55 18.28
C PHE A 247 -0.28 -23.42 17.09
N ASP A 248 -1.56 -23.64 16.82
CA ASP A 248 -1.95 -24.51 15.71
C ASP A 248 -1.65 -23.75 14.40
N ALA A 249 -0.91 -24.34 13.45
CA ALA A 249 -0.35 -23.62 12.31
C ALA A 249 -0.71 -24.29 10.98
N LYS A 250 -1.09 -23.49 9.97
CA LYS A 250 -1.43 -23.98 8.64
C LYS A 250 -0.81 -23.12 7.57
N VAL A 251 0.00 -23.72 6.69
CA VAL A 251 0.56 -23.02 5.53
C VAL A 251 -0.58 -22.61 4.59
N LEU A 252 -0.65 -21.31 4.27
CA LEU A 252 -1.65 -20.75 3.36
C LEU A 252 -1.11 -20.66 1.93
N SER A 253 0.09 -20.12 1.79
CA SER A 253 0.75 -19.89 0.49
C SER A 253 2.27 -19.82 0.66
N SER A 254 2.99 -20.16 -0.42
CA SER A 254 4.44 -20.03 -0.54
C SER A 254 4.74 -19.48 -1.93
N VAL A 255 5.36 -18.29 -2.01
CA VAL A 255 5.64 -17.57 -3.26
C VAL A 255 7.13 -17.24 -3.34
N ASP A 256 7.74 -17.41 -4.52
CA ASP A 256 9.15 -17.08 -4.73
C ASP A 256 9.39 -15.57 -4.63
N GLY A 257 10.36 -15.17 -3.81
CA GLY A 257 10.64 -13.79 -3.40
C GLY A 257 11.45 -12.96 -4.39
N VAL A 258 11.44 -13.30 -5.68
CA VAL A 258 12.10 -12.52 -6.73
C VAL A 258 11.11 -12.26 -7.85
N GLN A 259 10.30 -11.22 -7.73
CA GLN A 259 9.73 -10.56 -8.91
C GLN A 259 10.84 -9.76 -9.60
N ALA A 260 11.72 -10.49 -10.29
CA ALA A 260 12.52 -9.91 -11.35
C ALA A 260 11.60 -9.83 -12.58
N SER A 261 11.39 -8.60 -13.04
CA SER A 261 10.93 -8.20 -14.37
C SER A 261 11.17 -9.27 -15.43
N SER A 262 10.19 -10.17 -15.60
CA SER A 262 10.11 -11.14 -16.68
C SER A 262 8.62 -11.34 -16.94
N SER A 263 8.26 -11.41 -18.22
CA SER A 263 6.88 -11.39 -18.72
C SER A 263 6.02 -12.60 -18.30
N SER A 264 6.49 -13.45 -17.39
CA SER A 264 5.79 -14.64 -16.89
C SER A 264 5.13 -14.39 -15.53
N SER A 265 3.81 -14.51 -15.47
CA SER A 265 3.01 -14.44 -14.24
C SER A 265 2.44 -15.81 -13.89
N THR A 266 2.44 -16.16 -12.60
CA THR A 266 1.80 -17.40 -12.11
C THR A 266 0.48 -17.05 -11.46
N GLN A 267 -0.60 -17.67 -11.94
CA GLN A 267 -1.96 -17.47 -11.44
C GLN A 267 -2.46 -18.75 -10.77
N HIS A 268 -3.10 -18.60 -9.61
CA HIS A 268 -3.78 -19.69 -8.93
C HIS A 268 -5.28 -19.58 -9.17
N LEU A 269 -5.89 -20.65 -9.67
CA LEU A 269 -7.31 -20.73 -9.98
C LEU A 269 -7.94 -21.82 -9.12
N LYS A 270 -9.13 -21.58 -8.59
CA LYS A 270 -9.96 -22.59 -7.95
C LYS A 270 -10.98 -23.07 -8.96
N ILE A 271 -10.96 -24.36 -9.25
CA ILE A 271 -11.80 -24.98 -10.27
C ILE A 271 -12.97 -25.68 -9.57
N TYR A 272 -14.17 -25.49 -10.11
CA TYR A 272 -15.40 -26.08 -9.66
C TYR A 272 -15.95 -27.01 -10.73
N GLY A 273 -16.55 -28.12 -10.28
CA GLY A 273 -17.13 -29.11 -11.19
C GLY A 273 -16.14 -30.17 -11.69
N LEU A 274 -14.93 -30.27 -11.13
CA LEU A 274 -14.00 -31.38 -11.39
C LEU A 274 -14.54 -32.68 -10.79
N PRO A 275 -14.92 -33.70 -11.60
CA PRO A 275 -15.55 -34.91 -11.09
C PRO A 275 -14.52 -35.96 -10.64
N ASP A 276 -13.34 -36.02 -11.27
CA ASP A 276 -12.32 -37.04 -11.02
C ASP A 276 -10.89 -36.55 -11.37
N ALA A 277 -9.90 -37.32 -10.94
CA ALA A 277 -8.48 -37.01 -11.17
C ALA A 277 -8.09 -37.03 -12.66
N LYS A 278 -8.76 -37.85 -13.49
CA LYS A 278 -8.51 -37.90 -14.93
C LYS A 278 -8.95 -36.61 -15.62
N SER A 279 -10.12 -36.07 -15.25
CA SER A 279 -10.56 -34.75 -15.71
C SER A 279 -9.59 -33.62 -15.33
N ALA A 280 -8.87 -33.76 -14.20
CA ALA A 280 -7.83 -32.81 -13.80
C ALA A 280 -6.58 -32.90 -14.72
N GLU A 281 -6.13 -34.11 -15.07
CA GLU A 281 -5.03 -34.34 -16.02
C GLU A 281 -5.40 -33.87 -17.43
N ASP A 282 -6.63 -34.15 -17.87
CA ASP A 282 -7.15 -33.70 -19.17
C ASP A 282 -7.16 -32.16 -19.23
N LEU A 283 -7.69 -31.50 -18.19
CA LEU A 283 -7.68 -30.04 -18.09
C LEU A 283 -6.26 -29.46 -18.02
N GLU A 284 -5.34 -30.12 -17.33
CA GLU A 284 -3.93 -29.73 -17.27
C GLU A 284 -3.27 -29.79 -18.67
N SER A 285 -3.60 -30.81 -19.46
CA SER A 285 -3.11 -30.94 -20.83
C SER A 285 -3.66 -29.84 -21.75
N VAL A 286 -4.94 -29.49 -21.61
CA VAL A 286 -5.59 -28.39 -22.35
C VAL A 286 -4.94 -27.05 -22.00
N LEU A 287 -4.68 -26.80 -20.71
CA LEU A 287 -4.04 -25.56 -20.26
C LEU A 287 -2.59 -25.45 -20.73
N ARG A 288 -1.83 -26.55 -20.80
CA ARG A 288 -0.47 -26.56 -21.38
C ARG A 288 -0.46 -26.36 -22.89
N ALA A 289 -1.52 -26.73 -23.59
CA ALA A 289 -1.63 -26.56 -25.03
C ALA A 289 -1.93 -25.11 -25.43
N LEU A 290 -2.37 -24.26 -24.49
CA LEU A 290 -2.59 -22.84 -24.75
C LEU A 290 -1.27 -22.13 -25.10
N PRO A 291 -1.25 -21.29 -26.16
CA PRO A 291 -0.10 -20.45 -26.44
C PRO A 291 0.20 -19.56 -25.23
N GLY A 292 1.47 -19.26 -24.96
CA GLY A 292 1.86 -18.41 -23.83
C GLY A 292 1.84 -19.06 -22.45
N VAL A 293 1.27 -20.26 -22.25
CA VAL A 293 1.35 -21.00 -20.97
C VAL A 293 2.65 -21.80 -20.92
N SER A 294 3.52 -21.49 -19.96
CA SER A 294 4.81 -22.19 -19.78
C SER A 294 4.68 -23.42 -18.87
N ALA A 295 3.79 -23.36 -17.89
CA ALA A 295 3.51 -24.47 -17.00
C ALA A 295 2.06 -24.42 -16.50
N ALA A 296 1.40 -25.56 -16.41
CA ALA A 296 0.12 -25.70 -15.73
C ALA A 296 0.15 -26.98 -14.88
N SER A 297 -0.43 -26.90 -13.68
CA SER A 297 -0.64 -28.04 -12.78
C SER A 297 -2.01 -27.97 -12.14
N VAL A 298 -2.80 -29.04 -12.18
CA VAL A 298 -4.15 -29.10 -11.60
C VAL A 298 -4.20 -30.17 -10.51
N ASN A 299 -4.44 -29.75 -9.26
CA ASN A 299 -4.52 -30.66 -8.13
C ASN A 299 -5.98 -30.95 -7.76
N PHE A 300 -6.45 -32.16 -8.08
CA PHE A 300 -7.80 -32.64 -7.77
C PHE A 300 -8.15 -32.57 -6.27
N SER A 301 -7.24 -32.95 -5.38
CA SER A 301 -7.51 -33.00 -3.92
C SER A 301 -7.82 -31.63 -3.32
N THR A 302 -7.26 -30.57 -3.90
CA THR A 302 -7.44 -29.18 -3.44
C THR A 302 -8.35 -28.37 -4.34
N THR A 303 -8.82 -28.96 -5.45
CA THR A 303 -9.55 -28.31 -6.55
C THR A 303 -8.90 -27.00 -7.03
N ARG A 304 -7.56 -26.96 -7.08
CA ARG A 304 -6.77 -25.79 -7.46
C ARG A 304 -5.93 -26.08 -8.70
N ALA A 305 -5.86 -25.11 -9.61
CA ALA A 305 -4.90 -25.05 -10.69
C ALA A 305 -3.86 -23.95 -10.42
N SER A 306 -2.62 -24.20 -10.79
CA SER A 306 -1.55 -23.21 -10.88
C SER A 306 -1.12 -23.13 -12.33
N VAL A 307 -1.21 -21.94 -12.93
CA VAL A 307 -0.92 -21.70 -14.35
C VAL A 307 0.09 -20.56 -14.45
N THR A 308 1.31 -20.89 -14.88
CA THR A 308 2.35 -19.94 -15.21
C THR A 308 2.26 -19.61 -16.70
N HIS A 309 2.01 -18.33 -17.01
CA HIS A 309 1.76 -17.88 -18.37
C HIS A 309 2.43 -16.53 -18.64
N ASN A 310 2.70 -16.24 -19.91
CA ASN A 310 3.18 -14.96 -20.36
C ASN A 310 2.00 -13.99 -20.57
N SER A 311 1.90 -12.96 -19.73
CA SER A 311 0.78 -12.00 -19.74
C SER A 311 0.70 -11.15 -21.01
N ALA A 312 1.77 -11.08 -21.81
CA ALA A 312 1.76 -10.37 -23.10
C ALA A 312 1.15 -11.20 -24.24
N LEU A 313 1.13 -12.54 -24.13
CA LEU A 313 0.64 -13.44 -25.18
C LEU A 313 -0.74 -14.00 -24.88
N THR A 314 -1.07 -14.23 -23.62
CA THR A 314 -2.35 -14.83 -23.22
C THR A 314 -2.81 -14.21 -21.92
N GLY A 315 -3.96 -13.56 -21.96
CA GLY A 315 -4.57 -12.95 -20.79
C GLY A 315 -5.23 -13.97 -19.86
N LEU A 316 -5.52 -13.54 -18.63
CA LEU A 316 -6.22 -14.35 -17.64
C LEU A 316 -7.63 -14.74 -18.12
N ARG A 317 -8.28 -13.86 -18.91
CA ARG A 317 -9.60 -14.12 -19.50
C ARG A 317 -9.60 -15.37 -20.36
N VAL A 318 -8.63 -15.50 -21.26
CA VAL A 318 -8.53 -16.63 -22.20
C VAL A 318 -8.34 -17.96 -21.44
N ILE A 319 -7.56 -17.94 -20.36
CA ILE A 319 -7.34 -19.11 -19.51
C ILE A 319 -8.67 -19.55 -18.87
N VAL A 320 -9.44 -18.62 -18.30
CA VAL A 320 -10.73 -18.92 -17.67
C VAL A 320 -11.75 -19.40 -18.70
N GLU A 321 -11.84 -18.74 -19.86
CA GLU A 321 -12.73 -19.15 -20.96
C GLU A 321 -12.40 -20.55 -21.49
N THR A 322 -11.11 -20.91 -21.53
CA THR A 322 -10.70 -22.26 -21.93
C THR A 322 -11.15 -23.31 -20.92
N ILE A 323 -11.11 -22.98 -19.62
CA ILE A 323 -11.61 -23.85 -18.56
C ILE A 323 -13.14 -23.98 -18.64
N GLU A 324 -13.84 -22.87 -18.89
CA GLU A 324 -15.30 -22.84 -19.11
C GLU A 324 -15.72 -23.62 -20.36
N ALA A 325 -14.97 -23.51 -21.45
CA ALA A 325 -15.17 -24.27 -22.67
C ALA A 325 -14.94 -25.78 -22.47
N ALA A 326 -14.05 -26.16 -21.55
CA ALA A 326 -13.87 -27.54 -21.12
C ALA A 326 -14.99 -28.05 -20.19
N GLY A 327 -15.95 -27.19 -19.82
CA GLY A 327 -17.11 -27.52 -19.00
C GLY A 327 -16.93 -27.35 -17.50
N PHE A 328 -15.88 -26.64 -17.06
CA PHE A 328 -15.59 -26.39 -15.65
C PHE A 328 -15.65 -24.90 -15.33
N ASN A 329 -15.98 -24.53 -14.09
CA ASN A 329 -15.95 -23.12 -13.69
C ASN A 329 -14.63 -22.79 -12.98
N ALA A 330 -13.97 -21.70 -13.34
CA ALA A 330 -12.76 -21.24 -12.68
C ALA A 330 -12.96 -19.88 -12.00
N LEU A 331 -12.46 -19.76 -10.77
CA LEU A 331 -12.40 -18.50 -10.02
C LEU A 331 -10.95 -18.24 -9.62
N VAL A 332 -10.51 -16.98 -9.61
CA VAL A 332 -9.14 -16.64 -9.21
C VAL A 332 -8.98 -16.86 -7.71
N ALA A 333 -8.10 -17.78 -7.33
CA ALA A 333 -7.85 -18.16 -5.94
C ALA A 333 -7.10 -17.08 -5.14
N ASP A 334 -6.44 -16.19 -5.87
CA ASP A 334 -5.64 -15.07 -5.37
C ASP A 334 -6.47 -13.81 -5.08
N SER A 335 -7.81 -13.91 -5.12
CA SER A 335 -8.70 -12.81 -4.76
C SER A 335 -8.64 -12.53 -3.26
N ASP A 336 -7.92 -11.47 -2.91
CA ASP A 336 -7.96 -10.84 -1.58
C ASP A 336 -9.41 -10.53 -1.15
N ASP A 337 -10.34 -10.36 -2.11
CA ASP A 337 -11.77 -10.14 -1.87
C ASP A 337 -12.50 -11.36 -1.27
N ASN A 338 -12.28 -12.57 -1.80
CA ASN A 338 -12.90 -13.78 -1.22
C ASN A 338 -12.26 -14.11 0.13
N ASN A 339 -10.95 -13.94 0.26
CA ASN A 339 -10.26 -14.13 1.54
C ASN A 339 -10.68 -13.09 2.58
N ALA A 340 -10.88 -11.82 2.20
CA ALA A 340 -11.35 -10.78 3.12
C ALA A 340 -12.82 -10.93 3.51
N GLN A 341 -13.67 -11.39 2.60
CA GLN A 341 -15.06 -11.75 2.94
C GLN A 341 -15.11 -12.97 3.86
N LEU A 342 -14.34 -14.03 3.57
CA LEU A 342 -14.22 -15.21 4.43
C LEU A 342 -13.60 -14.85 5.78
N GLU A 343 -12.63 -13.94 5.83
CA GLU A 343 -12.02 -13.44 7.06
C GLU A 343 -12.98 -12.57 7.87
N SER A 344 -13.76 -11.72 7.22
CA SER A 344 -14.84 -10.94 7.85
C SER A 344 -15.91 -11.86 8.43
N LEU A 345 -16.30 -12.91 7.70
CA LEU A 345 -17.25 -13.94 8.15
C LEU A 345 -16.67 -14.76 9.31
N ALA A 346 -15.40 -15.16 9.25
CA ALA A 346 -14.71 -15.88 10.32
C ALA A 346 -14.63 -15.03 11.60
N LYS A 347 -14.25 -13.76 11.50
CA LYS A 347 -14.26 -12.80 12.62
C LYS A 347 -15.68 -12.62 13.19
N THR A 348 -16.70 -12.58 12.33
CA THR A 348 -18.09 -12.47 12.77
C THR A 348 -18.55 -13.72 13.53
N LYS A 349 -18.16 -14.91 13.05
CA LYS A 349 -18.39 -16.19 13.72
C LYS A 349 -17.70 -16.22 15.08
N GLU A 350 -16.44 -15.79 15.17
CA GLU A 350 -15.71 -15.75 16.43
C GLU A 350 -16.37 -14.81 17.46
N ILE A 351 -16.83 -13.62 17.04
CA ILE A 351 -17.59 -12.70 17.89
C ILE A 351 -18.88 -13.36 18.39
N GLN A 352 -19.58 -14.12 17.54
CA GLN A 352 -20.78 -14.85 17.94
C GLN A 352 -20.46 -15.99 18.91
N GLU A 353 -19.36 -16.71 18.74
CA GLU A 353 -18.90 -17.74 19.66
C GLU A 353 -18.62 -17.18 21.05
N TRP A 354 -17.86 -16.09 21.15
CA TRP A 354 -17.60 -15.42 22.43
C TRP A 354 -18.86 -14.83 23.05
N ARG A 355 -19.79 -14.32 22.23
CA ARG A 355 -21.11 -13.87 22.70
C ARG A 355 -21.94 -15.03 23.25
N ARG A 356 -21.92 -16.18 22.60
CA ARG A 356 -22.62 -17.40 23.05
C ARG A 356 -21.99 -17.93 24.33
N ALA A 357 -20.66 -18.01 24.39
CA ALA A 357 -19.92 -18.40 25.59
C ALA A 357 -20.23 -17.48 26.77
N PHE A 358 -20.22 -16.15 26.57
CA PHE A 358 -20.61 -15.20 27.61
C PHE A 358 -22.05 -15.43 28.08
N LYS A 359 -23.02 -15.54 27.17
CA LYS A 359 -24.43 -15.78 27.52
C LYS A 359 -24.62 -17.07 28.32
N ILE A 360 -24.00 -18.17 27.89
CA ILE A 360 -24.07 -19.46 28.59
C ILE A 360 -23.38 -19.36 29.95
N SER A 361 -22.20 -18.72 30.03
CA SER A 361 -21.51 -18.54 31.32
C SER A 361 -22.37 -17.71 32.29
N ALA A 362 -22.96 -16.61 31.82
CA ALA A 362 -23.78 -15.71 32.61
C ALA A 362 -25.08 -16.38 33.08
N SER A 363 -25.70 -17.25 32.27
CA SER A 363 -26.90 -17.98 32.68
C SER A 363 -26.65 -18.95 33.84
N PHE A 364 -25.43 -19.45 34.00
CA PHE A 364 -25.05 -20.30 35.14
C PHE A 364 -24.40 -19.52 36.29
N ALA A 365 -23.60 -18.49 36.02
CA ALA A 365 -22.94 -17.68 37.04
C ALA A 365 -23.90 -16.78 37.82
N LEU A 366 -24.93 -16.21 37.18
CA LEU A 366 -25.89 -15.33 37.84
C LEU A 366 -26.72 -16.07 38.92
N PRO A 367 -27.24 -17.29 38.67
CA PRO A 367 -27.83 -18.11 39.73
C PRO A 367 -26.87 -18.45 40.87
N VAL A 368 -25.61 -18.82 40.57
CA VAL A 368 -24.59 -19.10 41.61
C VAL A 368 -24.36 -17.86 42.48
N PHE A 369 -24.25 -16.68 41.87
CA PHE A 369 -24.11 -15.40 42.57
C PHE A 369 -25.35 -15.07 43.44
N LEU A 370 -26.55 -15.35 42.94
CA LEU A 370 -27.79 -15.15 43.69
C LEU A 370 -27.84 -16.05 44.93
N ILE A 371 -27.52 -17.34 44.77
CA ILE A 371 -27.55 -18.35 45.84
C ILE A 371 -26.46 -18.11 46.88
N SER A 372 -25.24 -17.79 46.46
CA SER A 372 -24.09 -17.62 47.36
C SER A 372 -24.05 -16.29 48.10
N MET A 373 -24.57 -15.19 47.52
CA MET A 373 -24.39 -13.84 48.07
C MET A 373 -25.69 -13.04 48.27
N ILE A 374 -26.57 -12.98 47.27
CA ILE A 374 -27.74 -12.06 47.34
C ILE A 374 -28.83 -12.59 48.27
N ILE A 375 -29.20 -13.86 48.14
CA ILE A 375 -30.28 -14.47 48.94
C ILE A 375 -29.93 -14.44 50.44
N PRO A 376 -28.72 -14.83 50.89
CA PRO A 376 -28.35 -14.79 52.31
C PRO A 376 -28.32 -13.38 52.91
N MET A 377 -28.06 -12.35 52.09
CA MET A 377 -27.90 -10.97 52.54
C MET A 377 -29.19 -10.14 52.50
N PHE A 378 -30.02 -10.31 51.47
CA PHE A 378 -31.23 -9.49 51.26
C PHE A 378 -32.54 -10.18 51.58
N LEU A 379 -32.62 -11.51 51.48
CA LEU A 379 -33.84 -12.29 51.71
C LEU A 379 -33.58 -13.49 52.64
N PRO A 380 -33.23 -13.24 53.92
CA PRO A 380 -32.89 -14.33 54.85
C PRO A 380 -34.03 -15.33 55.09
N PHE A 381 -35.28 -14.95 54.82
CA PHE A 381 -36.46 -15.83 54.95
C PHE A 381 -36.64 -16.82 53.78
N MET A 382 -35.92 -16.65 52.66
CA MET A 382 -35.93 -17.58 51.52
C MET A 382 -34.60 -18.33 51.34
N ASP A 383 -33.77 -18.44 52.39
CA ASP A 383 -32.49 -19.13 52.29
C ASP A 383 -32.68 -20.67 52.23
N PHE A 384 -33.04 -21.16 51.04
CA PHE A 384 -33.06 -22.59 50.73
C PHE A 384 -31.65 -23.22 50.83
N GLY A 385 -30.60 -22.40 50.86
CA GLY A 385 -29.21 -22.82 51.03
C GLY A 385 -28.88 -23.27 52.46
N GLY A 386 -29.74 -22.96 53.44
CA GLY A 386 -29.64 -23.44 54.82
C GLY A 386 -30.15 -24.88 55.03
N CYS A 387 -30.77 -25.51 54.02
CA CYS A 387 -31.26 -26.88 54.14
C CYS A 387 -30.12 -27.90 54.06
N GLN A 388 -29.93 -28.69 55.12
CA GLN A 388 -28.97 -29.79 55.15
C GLN A 388 -29.58 -31.03 54.47
N ILE A 389 -28.92 -31.56 53.43
CA ILE A 389 -29.37 -32.78 52.73
C ILE A 389 -28.84 -34.03 53.45
N PHE A 390 -27.55 -34.00 53.83
CA PHE A 390 -26.83 -35.03 54.58
C PHE A 390 -25.85 -34.35 55.56
N HIS A 391 -25.34 -35.07 56.57
CA HIS A 391 -24.39 -34.55 57.57
C HIS A 391 -23.29 -33.69 56.93
N GLY A 392 -23.25 -32.38 57.23
CA GLY A 392 -22.22 -31.45 56.73
C GLY A 392 -22.35 -30.98 55.27
N LEU A 393 -23.37 -31.42 54.52
CA LEU A 393 -23.64 -31.03 53.12
C LEU A 393 -24.91 -30.18 53.00
N TRP A 394 -24.71 -28.94 52.55
CA TRP A 394 -25.76 -27.94 52.40
C TRP A 394 -26.28 -27.88 50.96
N LEU A 395 -27.60 -27.79 50.79
CA LEU A 395 -28.23 -27.76 49.47
C LEU A 395 -27.72 -26.60 48.60
N GLY A 396 -27.46 -25.44 49.20
CA GLY A 396 -26.92 -24.27 48.49
C GLY A 396 -25.54 -24.53 47.88
N ASP A 397 -24.64 -25.18 48.63
CA ASP A 397 -23.27 -25.47 48.17
C ASP A 397 -23.25 -26.55 47.08
N VAL A 398 -24.11 -27.57 47.19
CA VAL A 398 -24.26 -28.62 46.17
C VAL A 398 -24.82 -28.04 44.86
N LEU A 399 -25.83 -27.16 44.94
CA LEU A 399 -26.36 -26.46 43.77
C LEU A 399 -25.28 -25.56 43.13
N CYS A 400 -24.50 -24.84 43.95
CA CYS A 400 -23.39 -24.03 43.45
C CYS A 400 -22.33 -24.88 42.74
N LEU A 401 -21.98 -26.05 43.28
CA LEU A 401 -21.05 -27.00 42.64
C LEU A 401 -21.56 -27.46 41.27
N VAL A 402 -22.82 -27.91 41.20
CA VAL A 402 -23.43 -28.41 39.95
C VAL A 402 -23.49 -27.32 38.88
N LEU A 403 -23.87 -26.10 39.25
CA LEU A 403 -23.94 -24.96 38.32
C LEU A 403 -22.54 -24.47 37.89
N THR A 404 -21.52 -24.68 38.72
CA THR A 404 -20.15 -24.25 38.43
C THR A 404 -19.42 -25.18 37.44
N ILE A 405 -19.70 -26.49 37.48
CA ILE A 405 -19.00 -27.49 36.64
C ILE A 405 -19.08 -27.17 35.13
N PRO A 406 -20.25 -26.86 34.52
CA PRO A 406 -20.35 -26.50 33.10
C PRO A 406 -19.56 -25.24 32.73
N VAL A 407 -19.48 -24.27 33.63
CA VAL A 407 -18.72 -23.03 33.41
C VAL A 407 -17.21 -23.31 33.49
N GLN A 408 -16.77 -24.03 34.52
CA GLN A 408 -15.36 -24.34 34.77
C GLN A 408 -14.76 -25.27 33.71
N PHE A 409 -15.42 -26.39 33.42
CA PHE A 409 -14.87 -27.43 32.53
C PHE A 409 -15.48 -27.44 31.13
N GLY A 410 -16.62 -26.77 30.91
CA GLY A 410 -17.19 -26.60 29.58
C GLY A 410 -16.58 -25.39 28.87
N ILE A 411 -16.93 -24.19 29.33
CA ILE A 411 -16.44 -22.93 28.74
C ILE A 411 -14.95 -22.74 29.07
N GLY A 412 -14.56 -23.02 30.31
CA GLY A 412 -13.18 -22.89 30.76
C GLY A 412 -12.19 -23.84 30.08
N LYS A 413 -12.64 -24.93 29.42
CA LYS A 413 -11.79 -25.87 28.67
C LYS A 413 -10.88 -25.16 27.67
N ARG A 414 -11.36 -24.08 27.04
CA ARG A 414 -10.58 -23.27 26.10
C ARG A 414 -9.34 -22.68 26.79
N PHE A 415 -9.52 -22.11 27.99
CA PHE A 415 -8.43 -21.56 28.79
C PHE A 415 -7.48 -22.65 29.30
N TYR A 416 -7.99 -23.82 29.71
CA TYR A 416 -7.14 -24.94 30.12
C TYR A 416 -6.22 -25.43 28.99
N LYS A 417 -6.74 -25.61 27.76
CA LYS A 417 -5.92 -26.02 26.61
C LYS A 417 -4.83 -25.00 26.33
N SER A 418 -5.18 -23.71 26.30
CA SER A 418 -4.24 -22.61 26.07
C SER A 418 -3.17 -22.52 27.16
N ALA A 419 -3.56 -22.55 28.43
CA ALA A 419 -2.65 -22.49 29.58
C ALA A 419 -1.67 -23.68 29.60
N PHE A 420 -2.14 -24.89 29.31
CA PHE A 420 -1.29 -26.08 29.28
C PHE A 420 -0.23 -26.00 28.16
N LYS A 421 -0.65 -25.58 26.95
CA LYS A 421 0.30 -25.32 25.86
C LYS A 421 1.33 -24.25 26.27
N SER A 422 0.89 -23.11 26.78
CA SER A 422 1.75 -22.01 27.25
C SER A 422 2.79 -22.44 28.30
N LEU A 423 2.40 -23.27 29.27
CA LEU A 423 3.29 -23.82 30.29
C LEU A 423 4.34 -24.79 29.70
N LYS A 424 3.94 -25.64 28.76
CA LYS A 424 4.86 -26.58 28.10
C LYS A 424 6.01 -25.88 27.37
N HIS A 425 5.76 -24.67 26.85
CA HIS A 425 6.70 -23.91 26.03
C HIS A 425 7.46 -22.80 26.78
N GLY A 426 7.34 -22.73 28.11
CA GLY A 426 8.13 -21.81 28.95
C GLY A 426 7.71 -20.34 28.88
N SER A 427 6.55 -20.02 28.30
CA SER A 427 6.05 -18.65 28.16
C SER A 427 4.67 -18.52 28.84
N PRO A 428 4.59 -18.27 30.17
CA PRO A 428 3.33 -18.22 30.89
C PRO A 428 2.46 -17.04 30.42
N THR A 429 1.28 -17.32 29.89
CA THR A 429 0.33 -16.33 29.37
C THR A 429 -0.75 -15.96 30.39
N MET A 430 -1.59 -14.98 30.05
CA MET A 430 -2.77 -14.59 30.84
C MET A 430 -3.66 -15.78 31.22
N ASP A 431 -3.86 -16.72 30.28
CA ASP A 431 -4.72 -17.87 30.50
C ASP A 431 -4.20 -18.77 31.63
N VAL A 432 -2.88 -18.78 31.89
CA VAL A 432 -2.27 -19.49 33.03
C VAL A 432 -2.73 -18.89 34.36
N LEU A 433 -2.75 -17.56 34.50
CA LEU A 433 -3.24 -16.89 35.72
C LEU A 433 -4.72 -17.16 35.97
N VAL A 434 -5.52 -17.12 34.89
CA VAL A 434 -6.96 -17.39 34.94
C VAL A 434 -7.24 -18.82 35.37
N VAL A 435 -6.56 -19.79 34.75
CA VAL A 435 -6.71 -21.21 35.07
C VAL A 435 -6.24 -21.50 36.48
N LEU A 436 -5.11 -20.91 36.92
CA LEU A 436 -4.61 -21.07 38.29
C LEU A 436 -5.60 -20.53 39.32
N GLY A 437 -6.09 -19.30 39.15
CA GLY A 437 -7.02 -18.66 40.08
C GLY A 437 -8.38 -19.36 40.16
N THR A 438 -8.98 -19.70 39.02
CA THR A 438 -10.29 -20.37 38.96
C THR A 438 -10.20 -21.82 39.46
N SER A 439 -9.16 -22.57 39.06
CA SER A 439 -8.95 -23.94 39.56
C SER A 439 -8.71 -23.95 41.08
N ALA A 440 -7.90 -23.01 41.59
CA ALA A 440 -7.66 -22.90 43.02
C ALA A 440 -8.97 -22.63 43.78
N ALA A 441 -9.81 -21.70 43.31
CA ALA A 441 -11.12 -21.44 43.92
C ALA A 441 -12.06 -22.66 43.86
N PHE A 442 -12.11 -23.35 42.73
CA PHE A 442 -12.97 -24.52 42.53
C PHE A 442 -12.56 -25.69 43.41
N PHE A 443 -11.30 -26.16 43.30
CA PHE A 443 -10.82 -27.32 44.05
C PHE A 443 -10.78 -27.05 45.56
N PHE A 444 -10.49 -25.80 45.98
CA PHE A 444 -10.56 -25.42 47.38
C PHE A 444 -11.99 -25.49 47.93
N SER A 445 -12.98 -25.04 47.16
CA SER A 445 -14.40 -25.12 47.58
C SER A 445 -14.88 -26.56 47.70
N VAL A 446 -14.46 -27.44 46.77
CA VAL A 446 -14.73 -28.89 46.84
C VAL A 446 -14.05 -29.50 48.07
N ALA A 447 -12.79 -29.15 48.35
CA ALA A 447 -12.08 -29.62 49.54
C ALA A 447 -12.75 -29.14 50.83
N GLY A 448 -13.21 -27.88 50.90
CA GLY A 448 -13.95 -27.35 52.04
C GLY A 448 -15.26 -28.10 52.30
N MET A 449 -16.02 -28.42 51.25
CA MET A 449 -17.21 -29.28 51.37
C MET A 449 -16.85 -30.69 51.88
N LEU A 450 -15.75 -31.26 51.39
CA LEU A 450 -15.29 -32.59 51.79
C LEU A 450 -14.79 -32.64 53.24
N VAL A 451 -14.12 -31.59 53.72
CA VAL A 451 -13.70 -31.45 55.13
C VAL A 451 -14.91 -31.32 56.06
N SER A 452 -15.90 -30.49 55.69
CA SER A 452 -17.17 -30.35 56.43
C SER A 452 -17.93 -31.68 56.53
N PHE A 453 -17.85 -32.52 55.48
CA PHE A 453 -18.44 -33.85 55.47
C PHE A 453 -17.68 -34.85 56.37
N LEU A 454 -16.34 -34.84 56.36
CA LEU A 454 -15.51 -35.85 57.05
C LEU A 454 -15.16 -35.52 58.51
N THR A 455 -15.09 -34.25 58.90
CA THR A 455 -14.54 -33.83 60.21
C THR A 455 -15.60 -33.16 61.09
N PRO A 456 -15.86 -33.66 62.33
CA PRO A 456 -16.69 -32.96 63.30
C PRO A 456 -15.97 -31.73 63.89
N PRO A 457 -16.64 -30.58 64.12
CA PRO A 457 -18.04 -30.28 63.90
C PRO A 457 -18.37 -29.95 62.43
N HIS A 458 -19.48 -30.50 61.94
CA HIS A 458 -20.01 -30.35 60.58
C HIS A 458 -20.56 -28.93 60.28
N SER A 459 -19.72 -27.92 60.45
CA SER A 459 -20.05 -26.50 60.23
C SER A 459 -20.16 -26.16 58.74
N LYS A 460 -20.93 -25.13 58.39
CA LYS A 460 -21.11 -24.71 57.01
C LYS A 460 -19.75 -24.37 56.37
N PRO A 461 -19.35 -25.06 55.28
CA PRO A 461 -18.10 -24.75 54.61
C PRO A 461 -18.23 -23.38 53.95
N ALA A 462 -17.22 -22.54 54.11
CA ALA A 462 -17.17 -21.29 53.39
C ALA A 462 -16.64 -21.60 51.96
N THR A 463 -17.56 -21.70 51.01
CA THR A 463 -17.27 -22.00 49.60
C THR A 463 -17.05 -20.70 48.80
N VAL A 464 -16.30 -20.79 47.69
CA VAL A 464 -16.01 -19.68 46.78
C VAL A 464 -16.29 -20.05 45.31
N PHE A 465 -17.31 -20.87 45.07
CA PHE A 465 -17.74 -21.29 43.72
C PHE A 465 -18.19 -20.11 42.84
N ASP A 466 -18.75 -19.08 43.46
CA ASP A 466 -19.08 -17.78 42.87
C ASP A 466 -17.86 -17.10 42.26
N THR A 467 -16.70 -17.13 42.94
CA THR A 467 -15.47 -16.53 42.41
C THR A 467 -15.02 -17.25 41.15
N SER A 468 -15.06 -18.58 41.09
CA SER A 468 -14.65 -19.35 39.91
C SER A 468 -15.55 -19.05 38.70
N THR A 469 -16.86 -19.09 38.90
CA THR A 469 -17.85 -18.87 37.82
C THR A 469 -17.86 -17.43 37.32
N MET A 470 -17.89 -16.45 38.23
CA MET A 470 -17.94 -15.04 37.87
C MET A 470 -16.67 -14.56 37.17
N LEU A 471 -15.49 -15.09 37.55
CA LEU A 471 -14.25 -14.74 36.87
C LEU A 471 -14.24 -15.21 35.42
N ILE A 472 -14.65 -16.45 35.14
CA ILE A 472 -14.78 -16.94 33.77
C ILE A 472 -15.81 -16.10 33.00
N THR A 473 -16.92 -15.71 33.62
CA THR A 473 -17.93 -14.84 33.00
C THR A 473 -17.41 -13.43 32.69
N PHE A 474 -16.65 -12.81 33.59
CA PHE A 474 -16.06 -11.48 33.31
C PHE A 474 -14.97 -11.51 32.26
N ILE A 475 -14.15 -12.57 32.22
CA ILE A 475 -13.09 -12.73 31.22
C ILE A 475 -13.69 -13.00 29.84
N THR A 476 -14.71 -13.85 29.76
CA THR A 476 -15.44 -14.10 28.50
C THR A 476 -16.17 -12.85 28.01
N LEU A 477 -16.72 -12.02 28.92
CA LEU A 477 -17.24 -10.69 28.58
C LEU A 477 -16.14 -9.77 28.04
N GLY A 478 -14.97 -9.75 28.67
CA GLY A 478 -13.80 -9.00 28.23
C GLY A 478 -13.38 -9.37 26.81
N ARG A 479 -13.18 -10.68 26.54
CA ARG A 479 -12.84 -11.20 25.20
C ARG A 479 -13.93 -10.94 24.15
N TYR A 480 -15.21 -11.03 24.54
CA TYR A 480 -16.31 -10.65 23.66
C TYR A 480 -16.26 -9.16 23.27
N LEU A 481 -16.05 -8.26 24.24
CA LEU A 481 -15.97 -6.83 23.98
C LEU A 481 -14.73 -6.47 23.15
N GLU A 482 -13.60 -7.11 23.42
CA GLU A 482 -12.36 -7.03 22.64
C GLU A 482 -12.60 -7.41 21.17
N ASN A 483 -13.11 -8.60 20.91
CA ASN A 483 -13.31 -9.09 19.54
C ASN A 483 -14.40 -8.30 18.82
N ARG A 484 -15.42 -7.81 19.54
CA ARG A 484 -16.40 -6.88 18.98
C ARG A 484 -15.78 -5.55 18.58
N ALA A 485 -14.84 -5.02 19.37
CA ALA A 485 -14.12 -3.79 19.03
C ALA A 485 -13.22 -3.99 17.80
N LYS A 486 -12.46 -5.10 17.73
CA LYS A 486 -11.66 -5.51 16.56
C LYS A 486 -12.51 -5.77 15.29
N GLY A 487 -13.75 -6.26 15.46
CA GLY A 487 -14.67 -6.47 14.34
C GLY A 487 -15.26 -5.18 13.77
N GLN A 488 -15.49 -4.16 14.60
CA GLN A 488 -16.04 -2.87 14.15
C GLN A 488 -15.09 -2.11 13.22
N THR A 489 -13.80 -2.18 13.49
CA THR A 489 -12.74 -1.53 12.70
C THR A 489 -12.49 -2.26 11.39
N SER A 490 -12.54 -3.60 11.38
CA SER A 490 -12.47 -4.41 10.16
C SER A 490 -13.63 -4.14 9.19
N LYS A 491 -14.78 -3.66 9.70
CA LYS A 491 -15.93 -3.26 8.88
C LYS A 491 -15.64 -2.02 8.01
N ALA A 492 -14.74 -1.12 8.43
CA ALA A 492 -14.33 0.02 7.61
C ALA A 492 -13.51 -0.44 6.39
N LEU A 493 -12.58 -1.37 6.60
CA LEU A 493 -11.82 -1.99 5.51
C LEU A 493 -12.75 -2.75 4.54
N SER A 494 -13.67 -3.55 5.07
CA SER A 494 -14.67 -4.25 4.25
C SER A 494 -15.58 -3.31 3.45
N ARG A 495 -15.87 -2.10 3.95
CA ARG A 495 -16.60 -1.07 3.19
C ARG A 495 -15.78 -0.55 2.01
N LEU A 496 -14.49 -0.32 2.19
CA LEU A 496 -13.59 0.08 1.10
C LEU A 496 -13.52 -1.00 0.01
N MET A 497 -13.45 -2.28 0.39
CA MET A 497 -13.45 -3.40 -0.56
C MET A 497 -14.80 -3.54 -1.29
N SER A 498 -15.92 -3.22 -0.65
CA SER A 498 -17.24 -3.22 -1.31
C SER A 498 -17.45 -2.08 -2.33
N LEU A 499 -16.48 -1.18 -2.49
CA LEU A 499 -16.54 -0.11 -3.48
C LEU A 499 -16.28 -0.62 -4.89
N ALA A 500 -15.47 -1.66 -5.07
CA ALA A 500 -15.32 -2.31 -6.37
C ALA A 500 -16.60 -3.10 -6.73
N PRO A 501 -17.15 -2.94 -7.94
CA PRO A 501 -18.21 -3.81 -8.44
C PRO A 501 -17.66 -5.21 -8.73
N SER A 502 -18.51 -6.24 -8.64
CA SER A 502 -18.12 -7.62 -8.93
C SER A 502 -18.16 -7.98 -10.42
N MET A 503 -18.94 -7.23 -11.20
CA MET A 503 -19.12 -7.43 -12.65
C MET A 503 -18.92 -6.10 -13.38
N ALA A 504 -18.41 -6.18 -14.59
CA ALA A 504 -18.25 -5.08 -15.53
C ALA A 504 -18.85 -5.46 -16.89
N THR A 505 -19.34 -4.46 -17.63
CA THR A 505 -19.80 -4.68 -19.01
C THR A 505 -18.75 -4.14 -19.97
N ILE A 506 -18.25 -4.98 -20.87
CA ILE A 506 -17.26 -4.64 -21.89
C ILE A 506 -17.82 -4.81 -23.30
N TYR A 507 -17.18 -4.18 -24.27
CA TYR A 507 -17.34 -4.55 -25.68
C TYR A 507 -16.47 -5.77 -26.02
N THR A 508 -16.99 -6.70 -26.82
CA THR A 508 -16.25 -7.90 -27.25
C THR A 508 -15.06 -7.58 -28.16
N ASP A 509 -15.18 -6.57 -29.01
CA ASP A 509 -14.10 -6.05 -29.85
C ASP A 509 -13.75 -4.60 -29.44
N PRO A 510 -12.67 -4.41 -28.66
CA PRO A 510 -12.26 -3.09 -28.20
C PRO A 510 -11.73 -2.22 -29.36
N ILE A 511 -11.19 -2.82 -30.43
CA ILE A 511 -10.62 -2.08 -31.56
C ILE A 511 -11.74 -1.53 -32.44
N ALA A 512 -12.77 -2.33 -32.70
CA ALA A 512 -13.96 -1.87 -33.42
C ALA A 512 -14.68 -0.75 -32.64
N ALA A 513 -14.78 -0.89 -31.31
CA ALA A 513 -15.40 0.13 -30.46
C ALA A 513 -14.57 1.43 -30.39
N ALA A 514 -13.23 1.35 -30.33
CA ALA A 514 -12.36 2.52 -30.40
C ALA A 514 -12.49 3.25 -31.75
N LYS A 515 -12.46 2.50 -32.86
CA LYS A 515 -12.65 3.06 -34.20
C LYS A 515 -14.02 3.70 -34.39
N ALA A 516 -15.08 3.06 -33.90
CA ALA A 516 -16.43 3.64 -33.94
C ALA A 516 -16.53 4.95 -33.14
N ALA A 517 -15.77 5.08 -32.04
CA ALA A 517 -15.70 6.32 -31.28
C ALA A 517 -14.90 7.42 -32.01
N GLU A 518 -13.84 7.06 -32.73
CA GLU A 518 -13.05 7.99 -33.57
C GLU A 518 -13.79 8.43 -34.84
N GLU A 519 -14.57 7.55 -35.46
CA GLU A 519 -15.36 7.87 -36.66
C GLU A 519 -16.50 8.86 -36.37
N TRP A 520 -17.11 8.78 -35.18
CA TRP A 520 -18.18 9.69 -34.79
C TRP A 520 -17.75 11.12 -34.49
N ASP A 521 -16.54 11.33 -33.96
CA ASP A 521 -16.03 12.67 -33.70
C ASP A 521 -15.57 13.40 -34.98
N ASN A 522 -15.43 12.67 -36.10
CA ASN A 522 -14.99 13.20 -37.39
C ASN A 522 -16.15 13.54 -38.36
N GLU A 523 -17.38 13.69 -37.86
CA GLU A 523 -18.57 13.96 -38.70
C GLU A 523 -18.56 15.33 -39.42
N ASP A 524 -17.63 16.24 -39.11
CA ASP A 524 -17.53 17.54 -39.81
C ASP A 524 -16.90 17.46 -41.22
N GLU A 525 -16.40 16.31 -41.69
CA GLU A 525 -15.73 16.20 -43.01
C GLU A 525 -16.32 15.21 -44.04
N LYS A 526 -17.50 14.59 -43.84
CA LYS A 526 -18.05 13.65 -44.85
C LYS A 526 -19.52 13.87 -45.20
N ILE A 527 -19.78 14.88 -46.03
CA ILE A 527 -20.93 14.88 -46.96
C ILE A 527 -20.42 14.52 -48.36
N SER A 528 -20.25 13.22 -48.64
CA SER A 528 -20.57 12.57 -49.93
C SER A 528 -19.89 11.21 -50.07
N LYS A 529 -20.65 10.12 -49.86
CA LYS A 529 -20.86 9.00 -50.80
C LYS A 529 -21.28 7.70 -50.09
N ASP A 530 -22.30 7.10 -50.70
CA ASP A 530 -22.83 5.73 -50.62
C ASP A 530 -23.61 5.28 -49.38
N GLU A 531 -24.94 5.41 -49.50
CA GLU A 531 -26.03 4.88 -48.66
C GLU A 531 -26.22 3.35 -48.79
N SER A 532 -25.16 2.55 -48.70
CA SER A 532 -25.27 1.08 -48.78
C SER A 532 -24.48 0.32 -47.71
N ALA A 533 -24.40 0.88 -46.50
CA ALA A 533 -23.95 0.18 -45.30
C ALA A 533 -24.82 0.48 -44.06
N MET A 534 -26.14 0.58 -44.24
CA MET A 534 -27.07 0.59 -43.11
C MET A 534 -27.40 -0.86 -42.71
N ASN A 535 -26.45 -1.55 -42.09
CA ASN A 535 -26.71 -2.71 -41.23
C ASN A 535 -25.44 -3.11 -40.45
N GLY A 536 -25.47 -2.81 -39.15
CA GLY A 536 -24.73 -3.54 -38.12
C GLY A 536 -23.32 -3.05 -37.84
N ASN A 537 -23.15 -2.36 -36.71
CA ASN A 537 -22.03 -2.58 -35.80
C ASN A 537 -22.51 -2.23 -34.38
N ALA A 538 -23.51 -2.98 -33.90
CA ALA A 538 -23.70 -3.10 -32.47
C ALA A 538 -22.52 -3.94 -31.98
N ALA A 539 -21.44 -3.29 -31.55
CA ALA A 539 -20.38 -3.96 -30.83
C ALA A 539 -21.03 -4.77 -29.70
N GLU A 540 -20.86 -6.10 -29.73
CA GLU A 540 -21.55 -7.01 -28.83
C GLU A 540 -21.11 -6.70 -27.40
N GLU A 541 -22.09 -6.48 -26.51
CA GLU A 541 -21.82 -6.19 -25.09
C GLU A 541 -21.75 -7.51 -24.32
N ARG A 542 -20.70 -7.67 -23.51
CA ARG A 542 -20.53 -8.85 -22.66
C ARG A 542 -20.31 -8.42 -21.21
N VAL A 543 -21.04 -9.07 -20.31
CA VAL A 543 -20.85 -8.89 -18.86
C VAL A 543 -19.83 -9.90 -18.37
N ILE A 544 -18.74 -9.42 -17.79
CA ILE A 544 -17.65 -10.24 -17.25
C ILE A 544 -17.40 -9.90 -15.78
N PRO A 545 -16.87 -10.84 -14.97
CA PRO A 545 -16.35 -10.52 -13.65
C PRO A 545 -15.24 -9.47 -13.73
N THR A 546 -15.21 -8.54 -12.76
CA THR A 546 -14.20 -7.46 -12.69
C THR A 546 -12.77 -7.99 -12.64
N GLU A 547 -12.56 -9.18 -12.07
CA GLU A 547 -11.26 -9.86 -11.99
C GLU A 547 -10.69 -10.26 -13.38
N LEU A 548 -11.55 -10.36 -14.41
CA LEU A 548 -11.15 -10.71 -15.78
C LEU A 548 -10.98 -9.50 -16.69
N LEU A 549 -11.04 -8.28 -16.14
CA LEU A 549 -10.71 -7.06 -16.88
C LEU A 549 -9.22 -7.00 -17.16
N GLU A 550 -8.89 -6.62 -18.39
CA GLU A 550 -7.53 -6.50 -18.89
C GLU A 550 -7.30 -5.07 -19.39
N VAL A 551 -6.03 -4.66 -19.43
CA VAL A 551 -5.66 -3.33 -19.94
C VAL A 551 -5.99 -3.24 -21.43
N GLY A 552 -6.69 -2.18 -21.84
CA GLY A 552 -7.15 -1.98 -23.20
C GLY A 552 -8.62 -2.36 -23.46
N ASP A 553 -9.30 -3.00 -22.50
CA ASP A 553 -10.75 -3.22 -22.62
C ASP A 553 -11.51 -1.89 -22.63
N ILE A 554 -12.61 -1.82 -23.39
CA ILE A 554 -13.54 -0.69 -23.33
C ILE A 554 -14.74 -1.10 -22.49
N VAL A 555 -14.87 -0.47 -21.33
CA VAL A 555 -15.93 -0.71 -20.35
C VAL A 555 -17.05 0.33 -20.53
N ILE A 556 -18.29 -0.15 -20.46
CA ILE A 556 -19.50 0.65 -20.55
C ILE A 556 -20.00 0.96 -19.14
N LEU A 557 -20.10 2.24 -18.80
CA LEU A 557 -20.67 2.72 -17.54
C LEU A 557 -22.07 3.28 -17.78
N LYS A 558 -23.07 2.66 -17.14
CA LYS A 558 -24.44 3.18 -17.09
C LYS A 558 -24.58 4.19 -15.95
N PRO A 559 -25.63 5.03 -15.96
CA PRO A 559 -25.88 5.96 -14.87
C PRO A 559 -26.03 5.23 -13.52
N GLY A 560 -25.26 5.65 -12.51
CA GLY A 560 -25.24 5.01 -11.19
C GLY A 560 -24.29 3.81 -11.05
N ASP A 561 -23.64 3.36 -12.13
CA ASP A 561 -22.67 2.26 -12.06
C ASP A 561 -21.42 2.67 -11.28
N LYS A 562 -20.85 1.70 -10.56
CA LYS A 562 -19.52 1.85 -9.97
C LYS A 562 -18.46 1.58 -11.01
N ILE A 563 -17.39 2.35 -10.99
CA ILE A 563 -16.29 2.19 -11.94
C ILE A 563 -15.45 0.97 -11.54
N PRO A 564 -15.30 -0.07 -12.40
CA PRO A 564 -14.67 -1.33 -12.03
C PRO A 564 -13.13 -1.30 -12.03
N ALA A 565 -12.53 -0.45 -12.86
CA ALA A 565 -11.09 -0.37 -13.08
C ALA A 565 -10.66 1.08 -13.37
N ASP A 566 -9.38 1.38 -13.27
CA ASP A 566 -8.89 2.71 -13.64
C ASP A 566 -8.80 2.82 -15.16
N GLY A 567 -9.08 4.00 -15.70
CA GLY A 567 -9.03 4.19 -17.14
C GLY A 567 -9.27 5.61 -17.62
N THR A 568 -9.37 5.80 -18.93
CA THR A 568 -9.59 7.11 -19.55
C THR A 568 -10.87 7.10 -20.38
N VAL A 569 -11.70 8.13 -20.22
CA VAL A 569 -12.95 8.27 -20.97
C VAL A 569 -12.67 8.34 -22.46
N THR A 570 -13.26 7.42 -23.22
CA THR A 570 -13.19 7.43 -24.69
C THR A 570 -14.43 8.08 -25.29
N ARG A 571 -15.60 7.91 -24.66
CA ARG A 571 -16.86 8.44 -25.17
C ARG A 571 -17.84 8.82 -24.05
N GLY A 572 -18.60 9.90 -24.29
CA GLY A 572 -19.61 10.40 -23.37
C GLY A 572 -19.06 11.38 -22.32
N GLU A 573 -19.97 11.97 -21.56
CA GLU A 573 -19.64 12.82 -20.43
C GLU A 573 -20.60 12.53 -19.27
N SER A 574 -20.08 12.61 -18.04
CA SER A 574 -20.88 12.42 -16.83
C SER A 574 -20.18 13.05 -15.64
N TYR A 575 -20.97 13.38 -14.62
CA TYR A 575 -20.44 13.75 -13.31
C TYR A 575 -20.10 12.48 -12.55
N VAL A 576 -18.87 12.35 -12.06
CA VAL A 576 -18.42 11.20 -11.28
C VAL A 576 -18.23 11.62 -9.84
N ASP A 577 -18.84 10.86 -8.92
CA ASP A 577 -18.69 11.03 -7.48
C ASP A 577 -17.46 10.26 -7.00
N GLU A 578 -16.40 11.01 -6.69
CA GLU A 578 -15.14 10.49 -6.16
C GLU A 578 -15.06 10.59 -4.63
N SER A 579 -16.12 11.04 -3.95
CA SER A 579 -16.14 11.36 -2.51
C SER A 579 -15.69 10.20 -1.61
N MET A 580 -15.96 8.96 -2.02
CA MET A 580 -15.59 7.77 -1.25
C MET A 580 -14.10 7.45 -1.28
N VAL A 581 -13.36 7.95 -2.29
CA VAL A 581 -11.91 7.69 -2.48
C VAL A 581 -11.10 8.95 -2.19
N THR A 582 -11.49 10.10 -2.74
CA THR A 582 -10.78 11.38 -2.60
C THR A 582 -11.26 12.20 -1.41
N GLY A 583 -12.47 11.93 -0.89
CA GLY A 583 -13.08 12.71 0.18
C GLY A 583 -13.74 14.03 -0.26
N GLU A 584 -13.70 14.36 -1.56
CA GLU A 584 -14.32 15.58 -2.10
C GLU A 584 -15.83 15.39 -2.26
N ALA A 585 -16.64 16.26 -1.65
CA ALA A 585 -18.10 16.09 -1.60
C ALA A 585 -18.84 16.45 -2.90
N MET A 586 -18.17 17.13 -3.85
CA MET A 586 -18.79 17.61 -5.09
C MET A 586 -18.38 16.69 -6.25
N PRO A 587 -19.35 16.14 -7.02
CA PRO A 587 -19.05 15.34 -8.20
C PRO A 587 -18.26 16.13 -9.26
N ILE A 588 -17.28 15.49 -9.87
CA ILE A 588 -16.37 16.08 -10.86
C ILE A 588 -16.87 15.73 -12.26
N LEU A 589 -16.94 16.71 -13.16
CA LEU A 589 -17.33 16.48 -14.55
C LEU A 589 -16.20 15.77 -15.33
N LYS A 590 -16.48 14.56 -15.82
CA LYS A 590 -15.56 13.75 -16.64
C LYS A 590 -16.03 13.77 -18.09
N LYS A 591 -15.11 14.15 -18.99
CA LYS A 591 -15.30 14.21 -20.44
C LYS A 591 -14.25 13.33 -21.14
N LYS A 592 -14.33 13.17 -22.45
CA LYS A 592 -13.34 12.46 -23.27
C LYS A 592 -11.91 12.88 -22.90
N GLY A 593 -11.04 11.91 -22.67
CA GLY A 593 -9.65 12.09 -22.24
C GLY A 593 -9.44 12.26 -20.73
N HIS A 594 -10.49 12.45 -19.91
CA HIS A 594 -10.34 12.48 -18.46
C HIS A 594 -10.14 11.09 -17.86
N ALA A 595 -9.33 11.00 -16.81
CA ALA A 595 -9.11 9.78 -16.05
C ALA A 595 -10.27 9.47 -15.09
N LEU A 596 -10.59 8.19 -14.97
CA LEU A 596 -11.56 7.58 -14.07
C LEU A 596 -10.83 6.67 -13.08
N MET A 597 -11.31 6.66 -11.83
CA MET A 597 -10.74 5.86 -10.74
C MET A 597 -11.70 4.74 -10.34
N ALA A 598 -11.16 3.55 -10.10
CA ALA A 598 -11.92 2.40 -9.62
C ALA A 598 -12.60 2.69 -8.26
N GLY A 599 -13.83 2.18 -8.09
CA GLY A 599 -14.63 2.33 -6.87
C GLY A 599 -15.40 3.64 -6.73
N THR A 600 -15.19 4.60 -7.64
CA THR A 600 -15.99 5.82 -7.74
C THR A 600 -17.33 5.52 -8.42
N VAL A 601 -18.30 6.43 -8.30
CA VAL A 601 -19.68 6.22 -8.80
C VAL A 601 -19.96 7.15 -9.97
N ASN A 602 -20.36 6.57 -11.10
CA ASN A 602 -20.82 7.32 -12.25
C ASN A 602 -22.19 7.97 -11.94
N GLY A 603 -22.34 9.24 -12.28
CA GLY A 603 -23.58 10.01 -12.09
C GLY A 603 -24.63 9.70 -13.14
N ALA A 604 -25.19 10.74 -13.76
CA ALA A 604 -26.36 10.62 -14.63
C ALA A 604 -26.05 10.25 -16.10
N GLY A 605 -24.80 10.43 -16.56
CA GLY A 605 -24.41 10.21 -17.94
C GLY A 605 -23.94 8.78 -18.22
N ARG A 606 -24.07 8.33 -19.48
CA ARG A 606 -23.43 7.10 -19.96
C ARG A 606 -22.02 7.44 -20.43
N VAL A 607 -21.04 6.67 -19.97
CA VAL A 607 -19.62 6.90 -20.28
C VAL A 607 -18.98 5.59 -20.69
N ASP A 608 -18.26 5.59 -21.80
CA ASP A 608 -17.42 4.48 -22.21
C ASP A 608 -15.96 4.88 -21.95
N PHE A 609 -15.16 3.98 -21.39
CA PHE A 609 -13.79 4.27 -21.06
C PHE A 609 -12.88 3.08 -21.34
N ILE A 610 -11.63 3.36 -21.69
CA ILE A 610 -10.61 2.35 -21.89
C ILE A 610 -9.86 2.10 -20.59
N VAL A 611 -9.73 0.83 -20.22
CA VAL A 611 -9.05 0.40 -19.00
C VAL A 611 -7.54 0.61 -19.15
N THR A 612 -6.94 1.35 -18.23
CA THR A 612 -5.48 1.58 -18.17
C THR A 612 -4.82 0.74 -17.08
N ARG A 613 -5.51 0.48 -15.97
CA ARG A 613 -5.04 -0.42 -14.89
C ARG A 613 -6.20 -1.27 -14.39
N ALA A 614 -5.96 -2.57 -14.23
CA ALA A 614 -6.96 -3.56 -13.85
C ALA A 614 -6.53 -4.41 -12.63
N GLY A 615 -7.50 -5.03 -11.96
CA GLY A 615 -7.25 -5.95 -10.84
C GLY A 615 -6.45 -5.32 -9.68
N ARG A 616 -5.28 -5.91 -9.39
CA ARG A 616 -4.38 -5.48 -8.28
C ARG A 616 -3.72 -4.13 -8.53
N ASP A 617 -3.63 -3.70 -9.78
CA ASP A 617 -2.92 -2.48 -10.18
C ASP A 617 -3.82 -1.24 -10.15
N THR A 618 -5.11 -1.38 -9.86
CA THR A 618 -6.02 -0.23 -9.67
C THR A 618 -5.65 0.58 -8.44
N ALA A 619 -5.93 1.89 -8.47
CA ALA A 619 -5.69 2.78 -7.34
C ALA A 619 -6.39 2.30 -6.05
N LEU A 620 -7.63 1.80 -6.17
CA LEU A 620 -8.37 1.27 -5.02
C LEU A 620 -7.70 0.02 -4.42
N SER A 621 -7.27 -0.94 -5.25
CA SER A 621 -6.58 -2.14 -4.78
C SER A 621 -5.25 -1.81 -4.10
N GLN A 622 -4.50 -0.84 -4.64
CA GLN A 622 -3.30 -0.32 -3.99
C GLN A 622 -3.62 0.27 -2.62
N ILE A 623 -4.65 1.13 -2.50
CA ILE A 623 -5.08 1.71 -1.21
C ILE A 623 -5.42 0.60 -0.20
N VAL A 624 -6.19 -0.42 -0.61
CA VAL A 624 -6.56 -1.54 0.26
C VAL A 624 -5.33 -2.28 0.76
N ARG A 625 -4.38 -2.58 -0.13
CA ARG A 625 -3.11 -3.22 0.21
C ARG A 625 -2.31 -2.38 1.21
N LEU A 626 -2.18 -1.07 0.97
CA LEU A 626 -1.48 -0.17 1.88
C LEU A 626 -2.11 -0.14 3.28
N VAL A 627 -3.44 -0.14 3.37
CA VAL A 627 -4.15 -0.19 4.66
C VAL A 627 -3.98 -1.56 5.34
N GLN A 628 -3.95 -2.65 4.59
CA GLN A 628 -3.71 -3.99 5.13
C GLN A 628 -2.29 -4.13 5.67
N GLU A 629 -1.28 -3.72 4.90
CA GLU A 629 0.13 -3.68 5.34
C GLU A 629 0.30 -2.82 6.60
N ALA A 630 -0.47 -1.73 6.70
CA ALA A 630 -0.48 -0.90 7.89
C ALA A 630 -1.03 -1.56 9.15
N GLN A 631 -2.01 -2.44 9.00
CA GLN A 631 -2.64 -3.16 10.10
C GLN A 631 -1.85 -4.40 10.52
N THR A 632 -1.03 -4.96 9.63
CA THR A 632 -0.26 -6.17 9.91
C THR A 632 1.11 -5.89 10.52
N THR A 633 1.68 -4.72 10.25
CA THR A 633 3.02 -4.33 10.74
C THR A 633 3.00 -3.75 12.16
N ARG A 634 3.89 -4.27 13.02
CA ARG A 634 3.92 -3.93 14.46
C ARG A 634 4.40 -2.50 14.69
N ALA A 635 3.78 -1.83 15.66
CA ALA A 635 4.32 -0.59 16.20
C ALA A 635 5.40 -0.91 17.26
N PRO A 636 6.55 -0.21 17.28
CA PRO A 636 7.59 -0.44 18.29
C PRO A 636 7.08 -0.31 19.72
N ILE A 637 6.14 0.62 19.98
CA ILE A 637 5.47 0.74 21.29
C ILE A 637 4.69 -0.51 21.74
N GLN A 638 4.23 -1.38 20.83
CA GLN A 638 3.61 -2.66 21.21
C GLN A 638 4.63 -3.60 21.89
N ARG A 639 5.91 -3.53 21.48
CA ARG A 639 6.99 -4.30 22.13
C ARG A 639 7.16 -3.94 23.60
N LEU A 640 6.92 -2.67 23.96
CA LEU A 640 6.94 -2.24 25.37
C LEU A 640 5.81 -2.89 26.18
N ALA A 641 4.59 -2.89 25.64
CA ALA A 641 3.45 -3.54 26.30
C ALA A 641 3.68 -5.06 26.46
N ASP A 642 4.28 -5.70 25.46
CA ASP A 642 4.61 -7.12 25.46
C ASP A 642 5.72 -7.47 26.45
N LEU A 643 6.77 -6.66 26.51
CA LEU A 643 7.85 -6.80 27.50
C LEU A 643 7.32 -6.66 28.92
N VAL A 644 6.48 -5.63 29.16
CA VAL A 644 5.83 -5.45 30.46
C VAL A 644 4.97 -6.67 30.79
N ALA A 645 4.12 -7.16 29.88
CA ALA A 645 3.28 -8.33 30.11
C ALA A 645 4.09 -9.61 30.42
N GLY A 646 5.22 -9.82 29.74
CA GLY A 646 6.10 -10.97 29.94
C GLY A 646 6.73 -11.02 31.34
N TYR A 647 7.18 -9.89 31.87
CA TYR A 647 7.68 -9.81 33.26
C TYR A 647 6.56 -9.80 34.30
N PHE A 648 5.39 -9.29 33.95
CA PHE A 648 4.29 -9.10 34.88
C PHE A 648 3.74 -10.43 35.43
N VAL A 649 3.58 -11.45 34.58
CA VAL A 649 2.99 -12.74 34.99
C VAL A 649 3.82 -13.45 36.08
N PRO A 650 5.15 -13.67 35.92
CA PRO A 650 5.98 -14.23 36.99
C PRO A 650 5.97 -13.38 38.27
N VAL A 651 6.03 -12.05 38.14
CA VAL A 651 5.99 -11.13 39.29
C VAL A 651 4.69 -11.31 40.09
N ILE A 652 3.55 -11.43 39.44
CA ILE A 652 2.27 -11.64 40.13
C ILE A 652 2.21 -12.98 40.87
N ILE A 653 2.70 -14.05 40.24
CA ILE A 653 2.71 -15.38 40.88
C ILE A 653 3.59 -15.34 42.13
N THR A 654 4.78 -14.72 42.03
CA THR A 654 5.67 -14.56 43.19
C THR A 654 5.05 -13.66 44.27
N LEU A 655 4.37 -12.57 43.89
CA LEU A 655 3.65 -11.70 44.83
C LEU A 655 2.49 -12.44 45.52
N GLY A 656 1.70 -13.22 44.79
CA GLY A 656 0.61 -14.02 45.33
C GLY A 656 1.11 -15.06 46.34
N LEU A 657 2.18 -15.78 45.99
CA LEU A 657 2.82 -16.74 46.89
C LEU A 657 3.43 -16.06 48.13
N SER A 658 4.13 -14.94 47.94
CA SER A 658 4.70 -14.18 49.06
C SER A 658 3.61 -13.64 50.00
N THR A 659 2.48 -13.19 49.45
CA THR A 659 1.32 -12.72 50.23
C THR A 659 0.73 -13.87 51.04
N PHE A 660 0.57 -15.05 50.43
CA PHE A 660 0.09 -16.25 51.12
C PHE A 660 1.01 -16.63 52.29
N VAL A 661 2.32 -16.73 52.05
CA VAL A 661 3.31 -17.13 53.08
C VAL A 661 3.41 -16.08 54.18
N ALA A 662 3.49 -14.79 53.83
CA ALA A 662 3.63 -13.69 54.79
C ALA A 662 2.42 -13.63 55.74
N TRP A 663 1.19 -13.70 55.22
CA TRP A 663 0.00 -13.70 56.06
C TRP A 663 -0.16 -15.01 56.86
N MET A 664 0.27 -16.14 56.31
CA MET A 664 0.26 -17.41 57.05
C MET A 664 1.19 -17.34 58.26
N VAL A 665 2.43 -16.85 58.10
CA VAL A 665 3.36 -16.64 59.23
C VAL A 665 2.84 -15.58 60.20
N LEU A 666 2.40 -14.43 59.70
CA LEU A 666 1.98 -13.30 60.53
C LEU A 666 0.70 -13.62 61.32
N SER A 667 -0.23 -14.39 60.75
CA SER A 667 -1.44 -14.84 61.44
C SER A 667 -1.18 -15.84 62.58
N HIS A 668 -0.02 -16.51 62.56
CA HIS A 668 0.43 -17.40 63.65
C HIS A 668 1.35 -16.69 64.65
N ALA A 669 2.09 -15.66 64.22
CA ALA A 669 3.05 -14.93 65.07
C ALA A 669 2.43 -13.76 65.86
N LEU A 670 1.35 -13.13 65.38
CA LEU A 670 0.74 -11.98 66.06
C LEU A 670 -0.21 -12.39 67.21
N PRO A 671 -0.12 -11.75 68.40
CA PRO A 671 -1.04 -11.99 69.52
C PRO A 671 -2.49 -11.55 69.23
N ASN A 672 -2.66 -10.46 68.47
CA ASN A 672 -3.96 -9.90 68.07
C ASN A 672 -4.03 -9.84 66.52
N PRO A 673 -4.47 -10.90 65.83
CA PRO A 673 -4.62 -10.86 64.39
C PRO A 673 -5.80 -9.96 63.97
N PRO A 674 -5.81 -9.43 62.73
CA PRO A 674 -6.92 -8.61 62.21
C PRO A 674 -8.27 -9.32 62.32
N LYS A 675 -9.37 -8.56 62.47
CA LYS A 675 -10.74 -9.07 62.72
C LYS A 675 -11.19 -10.19 61.75
N ILE A 676 -10.76 -10.13 60.49
CA ILE A 676 -11.09 -11.12 59.45
C ILE A 676 -10.50 -12.52 59.75
N PHE A 677 -9.41 -12.60 60.50
CA PHE A 677 -8.80 -13.87 60.92
C PHE A 677 -9.37 -14.43 62.22
N LEU A 678 -10.12 -13.63 62.98
CA LEU A 678 -10.79 -14.01 64.22
C LEU A 678 -12.23 -14.50 63.99
N ASP A 679 -12.78 -14.24 62.81
CA ASP A 679 -14.15 -14.58 62.47
C ASP A 679 -14.26 -16.07 62.07
N HIS A 680 -14.81 -16.90 62.97
CA HIS A 680 -14.92 -18.36 62.76
C HIS A 680 -15.81 -18.75 61.56
N ALA A 681 -16.71 -17.85 61.13
CA ALA A 681 -17.55 -18.05 59.94
C ALA A 681 -16.76 -18.00 58.62
N SER A 682 -15.53 -17.47 58.63
CA SER A 682 -14.71 -17.28 57.43
C SER A 682 -13.85 -18.50 57.06
N GLY A 683 -14.01 -19.64 57.74
CA GLY A 683 -13.33 -20.91 57.43
C GLY A 683 -11.85 -21.00 57.85
N GLY A 684 -11.41 -20.15 58.78
CA GLY A 684 -10.10 -20.22 59.44
C GLY A 684 -8.98 -19.41 58.76
N ARG A 685 -7.80 -19.37 59.40
CA ARG A 685 -6.65 -18.54 58.98
C ARG A 685 -6.13 -18.89 57.59
N LEU A 686 -6.07 -20.19 57.27
CA LEU A 686 -5.64 -20.69 55.97
C LEU A 686 -6.58 -20.21 54.85
N MET A 687 -7.89 -20.19 55.13
CA MET A 687 -8.89 -19.76 54.15
C MET A 687 -8.77 -18.28 53.79
N VAL A 688 -8.52 -17.41 54.77
CA VAL A 688 -8.29 -15.98 54.52
C VAL A 688 -7.02 -15.77 53.70
N CYS A 689 -5.94 -16.50 53.98
CA CYS A 689 -4.69 -16.40 53.22
C CYS A 689 -4.85 -16.85 51.76
N VAL A 690 -5.58 -17.95 51.52
CA VAL A 690 -5.88 -18.41 50.16
C VAL A 690 -6.77 -17.40 49.41
N LYS A 691 -7.79 -16.82 50.08
CA LYS A 691 -8.63 -15.76 49.49
C LYS A 691 -7.84 -14.53 49.07
N LEU A 692 -6.89 -14.08 49.89
CA LEU A 692 -6.00 -12.96 49.55
C LEU A 692 -5.08 -13.30 48.38
N CYS A 693 -4.50 -14.51 48.37
CA CYS A 693 -3.68 -15.00 47.26
C CYS A 693 -4.44 -15.02 45.93
N ILE A 694 -5.66 -15.60 45.92
CA ILE A 694 -6.54 -15.61 44.75
C ILE A 694 -6.87 -14.18 44.33
N SER A 695 -7.15 -13.28 45.28
CA SER A 695 -7.44 -11.87 44.99
C SER A 695 -6.27 -11.17 44.28
N VAL A 696 -5.03 -11.41 44.71
CA VAL A 696 -3.82 -10.86 44.07
C VAL A 696 -3.65 -11.38 42.65
N ILE A 697 -3.75 -12.70 42.46
CA ILE A 697 -3.59 -13.35 41.14
C ILE A 697 -4.65 -12.84 40.15
N VAL A 698 -5.90 -12.72 40.62
CA VAL A 698 -7.03 -12.30 39.81
C VAL A 698 -6.98 -10.81 39.49
N PHE A 699 -6.72 -9.96 40.48
CA PHE A 699 -6.71 -8.51 40.29
C PHE A 699 -5.66 -8.09 39.26
N ALA A 700 -4.52 -8.77 39.27
CA ALA A 700 -3.39 -8.40 38.46
C ALA A 700 -3.45 -8.94 37.01
N CYS A 701 -4.60 -9.38 36.49
CA CYS A 701 -4.68 -9.68 35.05
C CYS A 701 -4.34 -8.42 34.22
N PRO A 702 -3.33 -8.45 33.32
CA PRO A 702 -3.03 -7.34 32.43
C PRO A 702 -3.97 -7.27 31.21
N CYS A 703 -5.21 -7.71 31.36
CA CYS A 703 -6.21 -7.83 30.29
C CYS A 703 -6.38 -6.51 29.49
N ALA A 704 -6.43 -5.37 30.17
CA ALA A 704 -6.54 -4.05 29.54
C ALA A 704 -5.23 -3.57 28.87
N LEU A 705 -4.07 -4.06 29.33
CA LEU A 705 -2.75 -3.66 28.84
C LEU A 705 -2.54 -4.13 27.40
N GLY A 706 -2.83 -5.40 27.10
CA GLY A 706 -2.66 -5.99 25.76
C GLY A 706 -3.60 -5.39 24.70
N LEU A 707 -4.73 -4.81 25.12
CA LEU A 707 -5.72 -4.17 24.25
C LEU A 707 -5.43 -2.69 23.98
N SER A 708 -4.76 -2.01 24.91
CA SER A 708 -4.59 -0.56 24.93
C SER A 708 -4.04 0.03 23.63
N THR A 709 -3.06 -0.65 23.04
CA THR A 709 -2.29 -0.20 21.89
C THR A 709 -2.93 -0.62 20.56
N PRO A 710 -3.23 -1.91 20.30
CA PRO A 710 -3.80 -2.33 19.01
C PRO A 710 -5.17 -1.69 18.74
N THR A 711 -6.03 -1.53 19.75
CA THR A 711 -7.34 -0.89 19.53
C THR A 711 -7.22 0.59 19.20
N ALA A 712 -6.31 1.33 19.84
CA ALA A 712 -6.11 2.75 19.57
C ALA A 712 -5.49 3.00 18.19
N VAL A 713 -4.48 2.21 17.80
CA VAL A 713 -3.88 2.29 16.45
C VAL A 713 -4.93 1.98 15.40
N MET A 714 -5.67 0.88 15.56
CA MET A 714 -6.65 0.42 14.57
C MET A 714 -7.83 1.37 14.38
N VAL A 715 -8.37 1.96 15.46
CA VAL A 715 -9.41 3.00 15.34
C VAL A 715 -8.81 4.29 14.76
N GLY A 716 -7.60 4.66 15.16
CA GLY A 716 -6.92 5.86 14.71
C GLY A 716 -6.59 5.85 13.21
N THR A 717 -6.04 4.75 12.69
CA THR A 717 -5.75 4.60 11.25
C THR A 717 -7.02 4.48 10.42
N GLY A 718 -8.08 3.86 10.96
CA GLY A 718 -9.39 3.85 10.30
C GLY A 718 -9.99 5.26 10.14
N VAL A 719 -9.93 6.08 11.20
CA VAL A 719 -10.37 7.49 11.14
C VAL A 719 -9.45 8.32 10.23
N GLY A 720 -8.15 8.03 10.21
CA GLY A 720 -7.20 8.65 9.28
C GLY A 720 -7.58 8.37 7.82
N ALA A 721 -7.87 7.12 7.49
CA ALA A 721 -8.29 6.72 6.14
C ALA A 721 -9.60 7.41 5.72
N GLU A 722 -10.59 7.52 6.61
CA GLU A 722 -11.84 8.29 6.37
C GLU A 722 -11.58 9.80 6.14
N GLN A 723 -10.39 10.31 6.48
CA GLN A 723 -9.98 11.69 6.27
C GLN A 723 -8.91 11.81 5.16
N GLY A 724 -8.69 10.76 4.37
CA GLY A 724 -7.70 10.75 3.29
C GLY A 724 -6.24 10.66 3.74
N ILE A 725 -5.97 10.19 4.96
CA ILE A 725 -4.62 10.01 5.52
C ILE A 725 -4.36 8.51 5.71
N LEU A 726 -3.54 7.94 4.85
CA LEU A 726 -3.16 6.53 4.90
C LEU A 726 -1.77 6.41 5.52
N VAL A 727 -1.62 5.69 6.63
CA VAL A 727 -0.33 5.46 7.28
C VAL A 727 0.07 4.02 7.08
N LYS A 728 1.20 3.76 6.43
CA LYS A 728 1.79 2.44 6.26
C LYS A 728 2.57 2.04 7.53
N GLY A 729 1.85 1.34 8.39
CA GLY A 729 2.43 0.57 9.47
C GLY A 729 2.63 1.29 10.79
N GLY A 730 2.77 0.49 11.84
CA GLY A 730 2.83 0.99 13.21
C GLY A 730 4.10 1.78 13.53
N ALA A 731 5.22 1.49 12.87
CA ALA A 731 6.48 2.20 13.06
C ALA A 731 6.44 3.64 12.52
N ALA A 732 5.89 3.83 11.32
CA ALA A 732 5.69 5.14 10.73
C ALA A 732 4.80 6.02 11.60
N LEU A 733 3.73 5.45 12.16
CA LEU A 733 2.83 6.15 13.08
C LEU A 733 3.54 6.62 14.37
N GLU A 734 4.49 5.83 14.88
CA GLU A 734 5.30 6.22 16.05
C GLU A 734 6.29 7.32 15.71
N MET A 735 7.04 7.13 14.62
CA MET A 735 8.05 8.09 14.16
C MET A 735 7.41 9.43 13.81
N ALA A 736 6.19 9.43 13.26
CA ALA A 736 5.38 10.62 13.01
C ALA A 736 5.17 11.49 14.27
N THR A 737 5.19 10.91 15.47
CA THR A 737 5.06 11.68 16.72
C THR A 737 6.37 12.33 17.18
N LYS A 738 7.50 11.84 16.69
CA LYS A 738 8.85 12.29 17.04
C LYS A 738 9.43 13.26 16.00
N ILE A 739 8.73 13.49 14.89
CA ILE A 739 9.18 14.39 13.82
C ILE A 739 9.40 15.79 14.36
N THR A 740 10.60 16.31 14.09
CA THR A 740 11.01 17.67 14.45
C THR A 740 11.18 18.55 13.22
N HIS A 741 11.42 17.96 12.06
CA HIS A 741 11.72 18.67 10.82
C HIS A 741 11.01 18.03 9.62
N VAL A 742 10.45 18.84 8.73
CA VAL A 742 9.78 18.40 7.50
C VAL A 742 10.49 19.02 6.31
N VAL A 743 10.97 18.19 5.41
CA VAL A 743 11.53 18.56 4.12
C VAL A 743 10.43 18.42 3.08
N LEU A 744 10.16 19.49 2.33
CA LEU A 744 9.16 19.49 1.27
C LEU A 744 9.85 19.60 -0.08
N ASP A 745 9.45 18.75 -1.02
CA ASP A 745 9.72 19.00 -2.42
C ASP A 745 8.93 20.23 -2.91
N LYS A 746 9.48 20.93 -3.89
CA LYS A 746 8.85 22.11 -4.46
C LYS A 746 7.81 21.74 -5.50
N THR A 747 8.19 20.97 -6.52
CA THR A 747 7.45 20.85 -7.78
C THR A 747 6.41 19.76 -7.67
N GLY A 748 5.13 20.10 -7.78
CA GLY A 748 4.01 19.14 -7.63
C GLY A 748 3.59 18.89 -6.17
N THR A 749 4.51 19.15 -5.22
CA THR A 749 4.21 19.20 -3.79
C THR A 749 3.74 20.58 -3.33
N LEU A 750 4.62 21.57 -3.16
CA LEU A 750 4.24 22.95 -2.74
C LEU A 750 3.53 23.72 -3.85
N THR A 751 3.88 23.42 -5.09
CA THR A 751 3.27 24.00 -6.29
C THR A 751 2.29 23.03 -6.93
N VAL A 752 1.48 23.54 -7.86
CA VAL A 752 0.54 22.71 -8.63
C VAL A 752 1.27 21.82 -9.65
N GLY A 753 2.53 22.14 -9.98
CA GLY A 753 3.30 21.40 -11.00
C GLY A 753 2.84 21.72 -12.42
N LYS A 754 2.16 22.87 -12.61
CA LYS A 754 1.69 23.36 -13.90
C LYS A 754 2.23 24.76 -14.10
N MET A 755 2.98 24.95 -15.18
CA MET A 755 3.45 26.27 -15.55
C MET A 755 2.27 27.15 -15.99
N SER A 756 2.31 28.41 -15.57
CA SER A 756 1.33 29.42 -15.98
C SER A 756 2.05 30.71 -16.33
N VAL A 757 1.51 31.47 -17.27
CA VAL A 757 2.03 32.79 -17.61
C VAL A 757 1.68 33.75 -16.47
N SER A 758 2.71 34.31 -15.86
CA SER A 758 2.60 35.19 -14.69
C SER A 758 2.69 36.66 -15.04
N GLN A 759 3.56 37.00 -16.00
CA GLN A 759 3.78 38.36 -16.45
C GLN A 759 4.09 38.36 -17.94
N THR A 760 3.60 39.37 -18.66
CA THR A 760 3.86 39.58 -20.08
C THR A 760 4.31 41.01 -20.30
N ASP A 761 5.47 41.18 -20.93
CA ASP A 761 5.97 42.48 -21.39
C ASP A 761 5.96 42.48 -22.91
N ILE A 762 4.92 43.09 -23.51
CA ILE A 762 4.77 43.22 -24.97
C ILE A 762 5.37 44.56 -25.39
N ARG A 763 6.38 44.54 -26.27
CA ARG A 763 7.12 45.72 -26.74
C ARG A 763 6.87 45.99 -28.23
N GLY A 764 7.16 47.23 -28.64
CA GLY A 764 7.00 47.69 -30.02
C GLY A 764 5.58 48.16 -30.35
N GLY A 765 5.21 48.19 -31.65
CA GLY A 765 3.91 48.68 -32.12
C GLY A 765 2.70 47.76 -31.84
N TRP A 766 2.89 46.69 -31.07
CA TRP A 766 1.90 45.65 -30.75
C TRP A 766 0.96 46.05 -29.60
N THR A 767 1.41 46.94 -28.72
CA THR A 767 0.64 47.44 -27.55
C THR A 767 -0.26 48.63 -27.89
N ASN A 768 -0.13 49.21 -29.09
CA ASN A 768 -0.84 50.44 -29.49
C ASN A 768 -2.34 50.26 -29.71
N SER A 769 -2.85 49.04 -29.89
CA SER A 769 -4.28 48.77 -30.05
C SER A 769 -4.68 47.34 -29.64
N LYS A 770 -5.84 47.18 -28.99
CA LYS A 770 -6.40 45.87 -28.58
C LYS A 770 -6.47 44.80 -29.69
N PRO A 771 -6.77 45.15 -30.96
CA PRO A 771 -6.73 44.17 -32.06
C PRO A 771 -5.32 43.64 -32.36
N LYS A 772 -4.28 44.48 -32.21
CA LYS A 772 -2.88 44.05 -32.42
C LYS A 772 -2.37 43.19 -31.28
N GLU A 773 -2.77 43.48 -30.05
CA GLU A 773 -2.47 42.65 -28.89
C GLU A 773 -3.12 41.26 -29.02
N ARG A 774 -4.38 41.21 -29.47
CA ARG A 774 -5.05 39.93 -29.79
C ARG A 774 -4.33 39.18 -30.90
N LEU A 775 -3.95 39.86 -31.98
CA LEU A 775 -3.19 39.24 -33.08
C LEU A 775 -1.85 38.67 -32.59
N TRP A 776 -1.14 39.39 -31.72
CA TRP A 776 0.10 38.92 -31.11
C TRP A 776 -0.11 37.62 -30.31
N TRP A 777 -1.13 37.57 -29.47
CA TRP A 777 -1.51 36.36 -28.73
C TRP A 777 -1.90 35.20 -29.66
N THR A 778 -2.63 35.48 -30.74
CA THR A 778 -2.99 34.46 -31.74
C THR A 778 -1.76 33.89 -32.42
N LEU A 779 -0.80 34.73 -32.84
CA LEU A 779 0.42 34.28 -33.51
C LEU A 779 1.30 33.42 -32.60
N ILE A 780 1.48 33.82 -31.35
CA ILE A 780 2.29 33.08 -30.37
C ILE A 780 1.61 31.80 -29.93
N GLY A 781 0.30 31.84 -29.68
CA GLY A 781 -0.49 30.66 -29.33
C GLY A 781 -0.49 29.62 -30.45
N LEU A 782 -0.61 30.05 -31.72
CA LEU A 782 -0.52 29.14 -32.87
C LEU A 782 0.89 28.54 -33.02
N ALA A 783 1.96 29.34 -32.83
CA ALA A 783 3.33 28.83 -32.91
C ALA A 783 3.62 27.73 -31.86
N GLU A 784 3.11 27.89 -30.64
CA GLU A 784 3.31 26.94 -29.53
C GLU A 784 2.29 25.78 -29.53
N MET A 785 1.24 25.83 -30.35
CA MET A 785 0.19 24.80 -30.37
C MET A 785 0.70 23.40 -30.74
N ASN A 786 1.73 23.33 -31.58
CA ASN A 786 2.34 22.07 -32.03
C ASN A 786 3.46 21.57 -31.09
N SER A 787 3.76 22.30 -30.00
CA SER A 787 4.82 21.96 -29.06
C SER A 787 4.24 21.28 -27.82
N GLU A 788 4.74 20.08 -27.50
CA GLU A 788 4.31 19.31 -26.32
C GLU A 788 4.96 19.78 -25.01
N HIS A 789 5.83 20.78 -25.07
CA HIS A 789 6.57 21.27 -23.91
C HIS A 789 5.61 21.92 -22.88
N PRO A 790 5.79 21.72 -21.55
CA PRO A 790 4.93 22.33 -20.53
C PRO A 790 4.81 23.86 -20.62
N ILE A 791 5.88 24.52 -21.06
CA ILE A 791 5.91 25.97 -21.35
C ILE A 791 4.94 26.31 -22.49
N ALA A 792 4.99 25.57 -23.59
CA ALA A 792 4.15 25.78 -24.75
C ALA A 792 2.67 25.73 -24.37
N ARG A 793 2.30 24.69 -23.61
CA ARG A 793 0.93 24.52 -23.12
C ARG A 793 0.46 25.69 -22.25
N ALA A 794 1.33 26.23 -21.40
CA ALA A 794 1.03 27.40 -20.57
C ALA A 794 0.81 28.67 -21.42
N VAL A 795 1.64 28.87 -22.45
CA VAL A 795 1.52 30.00 -23.38
C VAL A 795 0.25 29.90 -24.22
N VAL A 796 -0.08 28.72 -24.73
CA VAL A 796 -1.31 28.46 -25.50
C VAL A 796 -2.56 28.74 -24.65
N MET A 797 -2.60 28.25 -23.40
CA MET A 797 -3.72 28.55 -22.50
C MET A 797 -3.85 30.05 -22.23
N SER A 798 -2.74 30.74 -21.95
CA SER A 798 -2.75 32.18 -21.72
C SER A 798 -3.17 32.97 -22.97
N ALA A 799 -2.79 32.51 -24.18
CA ALA A 799 -3.25 33.09 -25.43
C ALA A 799 -4.78 32.98 -25.58
N LYS A 800 -5.34 31.78 -25.34
CA LYS A 800 -6.79 31.55 -25.40
C LYS A 800 -7.56 32.45 -24.43
N ASP A 801 -7.10 32.53 -23.18
CA ASP A 801 -7.71 33.37 -22.14
C ASP A 801 -7.69 34.86 -22.52
N ASN A 802 -6.57 35.38 -23.03
CA ASN A 802 -6.43 36.78 -23.42
C ASN A 802 -7.22 37.14 -24.71
N ILE A 803 -7.44 36.16 -25.60
CA ILE A 803 -8.29 36.34 -26.78
C ILE A 803 -9.79 36.25 -26.40
N GLY A 804 -10.11 35.58 -25.28
CA GLY A 804 -11.48 35.35 -24.80
C GLY A 804 -12.11 34.09 -25.40
N ILE A 805 -11.29 33.17 -25.89
CA ILE A 805 -11.67 31.84 -26.37
C ILE A 805 -11.51 30.93 -25.16
N GLY A 806 -12.57 30.21 -24.74
CA GLY A 806 -12.45 29.29 -23.59
C GLY A 806 -11.37 28.20 -23.82
N SER A 807 -11.01 27.45 -22.79
CA SER A 807 -9.94 26.42 -22.84
C SER A 807 -10.04 25.47 -24.05
N ASP A 808 -11.27 25.17 -24.48
CA ASP A 808 -11.60 24.21 -25.54
C ASP A 808 -11.72 24.83 -26.94
N GLY A 809 -11.69 26.15 -27.08
CA GLY A 809 -11.79 26.76 -28.40
C GLY A 809 -10.47 26.67 -29.18
N ALA A 810 -10.57 26.50 -30.50
CA ALA A 810 -9.42 26.47 -31.40
C ALA A 810 -8.92 27.89 -31.69
N LEU A 811 -7.61 28.03 -31.92
CA LEU A 811 -7.04 29.27 -32.45
C LEU A 811 -7.18 29.22 -33.98
N ASP A 812 -7.87 30.21 -34.56
CA ASP A 812 -8.09 30.24 -36.01
C ASP A 812 -6.83 30.69 -36.76
N GLY A 813 -6.15 29.75 -37.41
CA GLY A 813 -4.99 30.00 -38.27
C GLY A 813 -4.29 28.72 -38.73
N SER A 814 -3.29 28.86 -39.57
CA SER A 814 -2.44 27.75 -40.05
C SER A 814 -0.99 27.95 -39.62
N VAL A 815 -0.29 26.83 -39.38
CA VAL A 815 1.12 26.79 -38.98
C VAL A 815 1.88 25.98 -40.03
N GLY A 816 2.98 26.52 -40.53
CA GLY A 816 3.91 25.87 -41.45
C GLY A 816 5.35 25.97 -40.94
N ASP A 817 6.23 25.10 -41.43
CA ASP A 817 7.67 25.09 -41.14
C ASP A 817 8.02 25.19 -39.64
N PHE A 818 7.39 24.36 -38.81
CA PHE A 818 7.69 24.27 -37.38
C PHE A 818 9.02 23.54 -37.14
N GLU A 819 9.95 24.21 -36.46
CA GLU A 819 11.25 23.65 -36.06
C GLU A 819 11.49 23.92 -34.57
N ALA A 820 11.72 22.86 -33.79
CA ALA A 820 12.00 22.95 -32.35
C ALA A 820 13.46 22.60 -32.08
N THR A 821 14.19 23.52 -31.43
CA THR A 821 15.57 23.29 -31.00
C THR A 821 15.60 23.03 -29.49
N VAL A 822 15.94 21.79 -29.11
CA VAL A 822 15.96 21.35 -27.71
C VAL A 822 16.86 22.25 -26.85
N GLY A 823 16.33 22.71 -25.71
CA GLY A 823 17.04 23.59 -24.77
C GLY A 823 17.20 25.05 -25.22
N LYS A 824 16.65 25.43 -26.37
CA LYS A 824 16.77 26.78 -26.94
C LYS A 824 15.43 27.46 -27.19
N GLY A 825 14.58 26.88 -28.03
CA GLY A 825 13.32 27.49 -28.45
C GLY A 825 12.69 26.86 -29.70
N ILE A 826 11.65 27.49 -30.21
CA ILE A 826 10.91 27.10 -31.42
C ILE A 826 10.90 28.22 -32.47
N SER A 827 10.82 27.83 -33.74
CA SER A 827 10.54 28.72 -34.86
C SER A 827 9.42 28.16 -35.72
N ALA A 828 8.46 28.99 -36.11
CA ALA A 828 7.34 28.58 -36.95
C ALA A 828 6.88 29.72 -37.87
N ASN A 829 6.40 29.38 -39.06
CA ASN A 829 5.70 30.31 -39.93
C ASN A 829 4.19 30.20 -39.65
N VAL A 830 3.57 31.31 -39.24
CA VAL A 830 2.18 31.32 -38.77
C VAL A 830 1.34 32.27 -39.63
N GLU A 831 0.14 31.83 -40.01
CA GLU A 831 -0.84 32.61 -40.73
C GLU A 831 -2.15 32.67 -39.91
N ALA A 832 -2.45 33.83 -39.32
CA ALA A 832 -3.64 34.01 -38.50
C ALA A 832 -4.86 34.41 -39.35
N ALA A 833 -6.01 33.75 -39.14
CA ALA A 833 -7.24 34.04 -39.90
C ALA A 833 -7.80 35.46 -39.64
N ILE A 834 -7.44 36.04 -38.49
CA ILE A 834 -7.85 37.40 -38.06
C ILE A 834 -7.02 38.49 -38.76
N SER A 835 -5.94 38.13 -39.46
CA SER A 835 -5.10 39.09 -40.19
C SER A 835 -5.81 39.60 -41.45
N PRO A 836 -6.04 40.92 -41.61
CA PRO A 836 -6.74 41.48 -42.78
C PRO A 836 -5.99 41.30 -44.11
N GLU A 837 -4.73 40.86 -44.09
CA GLU A 837 -3.86 40.73 -45.26
C GLU A 837 -3.43 39.27 -45.57
N GLN A 838 -3.90 38.25 -44.82
CA GLN A 838 -3.40 36.85 -44.93
C GLN A 838 -1.85 36.76 -45.00
N LYS A 839 -1.17 37.67 -44.30
CA LYS A 839 0.29 37.72 -44.26
C LYS A 839 0.81 36.56 -43.40
N ARG A 840 1.80 35.84 -43.91
CA ARG A 840 2.60 34.88 -43.13
C ARG A 840 3.63 35.60 -42.27
N TYR A 841 3.66 35.26 -40.99
CA TYR A 841 4.59 35.82 -40.01
C TYR A 841 5.59 34.75 -39.59
N ARG A 842 6.87 35.11 -39.52
CA ARG A 842 7.89 34.22 -38.93
C ARG A 842 7.97 34.46 -37.43
N VAL A 843 7.52 33.50 -36.63
CA VAL A 843 7.48 33.58 -35.16
C VAL A 843 8.64 32.79 -34.57
N LEU A 844 9.36 33.41 -33.63
CA LEU A 844 10.49 32.85 -32.89
C LEU A 844 10.21 32.97 -31.39
N ILE A 845 10.29 31.88 -30.65
CA ILE A 845 10.05 31.85 -29.20
C ILE A 845 11.17 31.06 -28.53
N GLY A 846 11.85 31.62 -27.53
CA GLY A 846 12.93 30.91 -26.85
C GLY A 846 13.77 31.77 -25.93
N ASN A 847 14.93 31.25 -25.53
CA ASN A 847 15.88 31.99 -24.71
C ASN A 847 16.63 33.08 -25.52
N ALA A 848 17.29 34.02 -24.84
CA ALA A 848 17.99 35.12 -25.51
C ALA A 848 19.09 34.63 -26.47
N SER A 849 19.78 33.53 -26.14
CA SER A 849 20.81 32.93 -27.00
C SER A 849 20.25 32.41 -28.34
N PHE A 850 19.03 31.87 -28.32
CA PHE A 850 18.33 31.36 -29.50
C PHE A 850 17.93 32.51 -30.43
N LEU A 851 17.31 33.55 -29.89
CA LEU A 851 16.91 34.73 -30.67
C LEU A 851 18.12 35.43 -31.30
N ARG A 852 19.22 35.61 -30.54
CA ARG A 852 20.48 36.18 -31.06
C ARG A 852 21.07 35.32 -32.17
N SER A 853 21.01 33.99 -32.06
CA SER A 853 21.50 33.07 -33.10
C SER A 853 20.70 33.14 -34.42
N GLN A 854 19.44 33.59 -34.35
CA GLN A 854 18.56 33.80 -35.51
C GLN A 854 18.61 35.25 -36.04
N GLY A 855 19.53 36.08 -35.53
CA GLY A 855 19.74 37.46 -35.98
C GLY A 855 18.79 38.49 -35.38
N VAL A 856 18.13 38.17 -34.24
CA VAL A 856 17.27 39.10 -33.50
C VAL A 856 18.07 39.81 -32.41
N ASP A 857 18.00 41.15 -32.39
CA ASP A 857 18.62 41.96 -31.34
C ASP A 857 17.73 41.99 -30.09
N VAL A 858 18.21 41.42 -28.98
CA VAL A 858 17.49 41.32 -27.71
C VAL A 858 18.05 42.37 -26.73
N PRO A 859 17.24 43.35 -26.27
CA PRO A 859 17.71 44.43 -25.40
C PRO A 859 18.27 43.92 -24.06
N GLU A 860 19.40 44.46 -23.60
CA GLU A 860 19.99 44.11 -22.27
C GLU A 860 19.02 44.42 -21.11
N SER A 861 18.19 45.47 -21.24
CA SER A 861 17.13 45.79 -20.26
C SER A 861 16.10 44.68 -20.02
N SER A 862 15.91 43.74 -20.97
CA SER A 862 15.04 42.58 -20.78
C SER A 862 15.73 41.41 -20.07
N GLU A 863 17.06 41.37 -20.04
CA GLU A 863 17.84 40.46 -19.20
C GLU A 863 17.91 40.99 -17.75
N GLU A 864 17.93 42.31 -17.56
CA GLU A 864 17.88 42.93 -16.22
C GLU A 864 16.54 42.76 -15.49
N VAL A 865 15.39 42.72 -16.19
CA VAL A 865 14.08 42.42 -15.56
C VAL A 865 14.05 41.00 -14.98
N ALA A 866 14.79 40.05 -15.57
CA ALA A 866 14.97 38.71 -15.02
C ALA A 866 15.84 38.70 -13.74
N ALA A 867 16.68 39.71 -13.53
CA ALA A 867 17.53 39.87 -12.35
C ALA A 867 16.92 40.78 -11.27
N SER A 868 16.24 41.88 -11.65
CA SER A 868 15.74 42.93 -10.76
C SER A 868 14.32 42.68 -10.21
N SER A 869 13.57 41.74 -10.78
CA SER A 869 12.30 41.25 -10.19
C SER A 869 12.50 40.47 -8.88
N SER A 870 13.75 40.30 -8.45
CA SER A 870 14.12 39.75 -7.14
C SER A 870 14.13 40.79 -5.99
N GLU A 871 14.03 42.10 -6.27
CA GLU A 871 14.27 43.18 -5.28
C GLU A 871 13.11 44.18 -5.06
N SER A 872 11.96 44.10 -5.73
CA SER A 872 10.86 45.05 -5.46
C SER A 872 10.05 44.69 -4.19
N GLU A 873 10.08 45.58 -3.20
CA GLU A 873 9.70 45.30 -1.78
C GLU A 873 8.21 45.44 -1.39
N ASP A 874 7.28 45.92 -2.22
CA ASP A 874 6.03 46.52 -1.66
C ASP A 874 4.65 45.96 -2.10
N ASN A 875 4.52 44.73 -2.62
CA ASN A 875 3.19 44.16 -2.92
C ASN A 875 2.88 42.88 -2.12
N GLU A 876 2.07 42.99 -1.08
CA GLU A 876 1.52 41.90 -0.26
C GLU A 876 0.48 41.01 -0.99
N GLY A 877 0.50 40.98 -2.33
CA GLY A 877 -0.36 40.15 -3.16
C GLY A 877 0.26 38.80 -3.48
N LEU A 878 -0.56 37.76 -3.55
CA LEU A 878 -0.20 36.41 -4.02
C LEU A 878 0.21 36.49 -5.51
N GLY A 879 1.48 36.79 -5.82
CA GLY A 879 1.92 37.08 -7.20
C GLY A 879 3.35 36.64 -7.52
N SER A 880 3.45 35.57 -8.30
CA SER A 880 4.58 35.08 -9.12
C SER A 880 5.98 34.98 -8.50
N THR A 881 6.33 33.78 -8.06
CA THR A 881 7.66 33.39 -7.56
C THR A 881 8.46 32.63 -8.63
N GLY A 882 9.70 33.05 -8.91
CA GLY A 882 10.62 32.28 -9.77
C GLY A 882 10.18 32.23 -11.23
N VAL A 883 10.26 33.38 -11.91
CA VAL A 883 9.75 33.53 -13.27
C VAL A 883 10.78 33.04 -14.28
N THR A 884 10.49 31.93 -14.97
CA THR A 884 11.19 31.52 -16.19
C THR A 884 10.81 32.47 -17.32
N THR A 885 11.75 33.28 -17.79
CA THR A 885 11.51 34.24 -18.87
C THR A 885 11.82 33.62 -20.23
N ILE A 886 10.84 33.66 -21.14
CA ILE A 886 11.03 33.35 -22.56
C ILE A 886 10.82 34.63 -23.37
N HIS A 887 11.55 34.76 -24.48
CA HIS A 887 11.48 35.92 -25.35
C HIS A 887 10.78 35.56 -26.66
N THR A 888 10.08 36.53 -27.22
CA THR A 888 9.30 36.36 -28.45
C THR A 888 9.76 37.36 -29.50
N ALA A 889 9.85 36.91 -30.75
CA ALA A 889 10.14 37.75 -31.90
C ALA A 889 9.26 37.37 -33.09
N ILE A 890 8.88 38.38 -33.89
CA ILE A 890 8.04 38.23 -35.09
C ILE A 890 8.74 38.97 -36.23
N ASP A 891 8.90 38.32 -37.39
CA ASP A 891 9.61 38.84 -38.56
C ASP A 891 11.03 39.37 -38.22
N ASN A 892 11.77 38.62 -37.39
CA ASN A 892 13.11 38.96 -36.86
C ASN A 892 13.18 40.24 -36.00
N VAL A 893 12.04 40.76 -35.54
CA VAL A 893 11.98 41.88 -34.60
C VAL A 893 11.54 41.38 -33.24
N PHE A 894 12.26 41.77 -32.18
CA PHE A 894 11.88 41.47 -30.81
C PHE A 894 10.52 42.08 -30.47
N THR A 895 9.57 41.26 -29.99
CA THR A 895 8.18 41.67 -29.73
C THR A 895 7.79 41.61 -28.26
N GLY A 896 8.52 40.90 -27.42
CA GLY A 896 8.20 40.84 -25.99
C GLY A 896 8.90 39.75 -25.21
N THR A 897 8.58 39.72 -23.91
CA THR A 897 9.02 38.69 -22.97
C THR A 897 7.81 38.14 -22.22
N ILE A 898 7.73 36.81 -22.11
CA ILE A 898 6.71 36.11 -21.35
C ILE A 898 7.39 35.48 -20.14
N GLY A 899 6.92 35.84 -18.96
CA GLY A 899 7.37 35.29 -17.69
C GLY A 899 6.45 34.16 -17.23
N LEU A 900 6.99 32.95 -17.11
CA LEU A 900 6.25 31.77 -16.64
C LEU A 900 6.63 31.46 -15.20
N SER A 901 5.65 31.19 -14.34
CA SER A 901 5.91 30.68 -12.99
C SER A 901 5.01 29.51 -12.67
N ASP A 902 5.51 28.60 -11.83
CA ASP A 902 4.69 27.58 -11.22
C ASP A 902 3.90 28.20 -10.06
N THR A 903 2.60 27.89 -9.99
CA THR A 903 1.71 28.48 -8.99
C THR A 903 1.76 27.69 -7.69
N LEU A 904 1.80 28.40 -6.57
CA LEU A 904 1.74 27.77 -5.25
C LEU A 904 0.33 27.27 -4.98
N LYS A 905 0.22 26.11 -4.32
CA LYS A 905 -1.08 25.63 -3.84
C LYS A 905 -1.62 26.62 -2.79
N PRO A 906 -2.93 26.92 -2.80
CA PRO A 906 -3.54 27.87 -1.85
C PRO A 906 -3.25 27.52 -0.38
N THR A 907 -3.18 26.23 -0.09
CA THR A 907 -2.94 25.67 1.24
C THR A 907 -1.47 25.66 1.67
N ALA A 908 -0.51 25.95 0.78
CA ALA A 908 0.92 25.82 1.05
C ALA A 908 1.40 26.71 2.21
N ARG A 909 1.06 28.00 2.18
CA ARG A 909 1.45 28.96 3.22
C ARG A 909 0.79 28.66 4.56
N ALA A 910 -0.49 28.27 4.54
CA ALA A 910 -1.22 27.83 5.74
C ALA A 910 -0.58 26.58 6.36
N THR A 911 -0.10 25.65 5.53
CA THR A 911 0.57 24.41 5.96
C THR A 911 1.87 24.70 6.71
N ILE A 912 2.73 25.56 6.20
CA ILE A 912 3.98 25.94 6.89
C ILE A 912 3.70 26.63 8.23
N ARG A 913 2.68 27.50 8.30
CA ARG A 913 2.25 28.10 9.57
C ARG A 913 1.73 27.06 10.57
N ALA A 914 0.97 26.08 10.10
CA ALA A 914 0.46 24.99 10.93
C ALA A 914 1.60 24.10 11.47
N LEU A 915 2.58 23.76 10.64
CA LEU A 915 3.78 23.01 11.06
C LEU A 915 4.57 23.77 12.13
N ARG A 916 4.78 25.08 11.94
CA ARG A 916 5.45 25.93 12.93
C ARG A 916 4.70 25.98 14.26
N ARG A 917 3.35 26.03 14.24
CA ARG A 917 2.52 25.94 15.46
C ARG A 917 2.61 24.59 16.17
N LEU A 918 2.86 23.51 15.43
CA LEU A 918 3.12 22.17 15.99
C LEU A 918 4.56 22.02 16.54
N GLY A 919 5.41 23.05 16.39
CA GLY A 919 6.82 23.01 16.79
C GLY A 919 7.71 22.26 15.79
N VAL A 920 7.27 22.09 14.54
CA VAL A 920 7.98 21.38 13.48
C VAL A 920 8.56 22.40 12.50
N ASN A 921 9.87 22.32 12.24
CA ASN A 921 10.55 23.17 11.28
C ASN A 921 10.35 22.65 9.86
N ALA A 922 10.44 23.55 8.87
CA ALA A 922 10.28 23.20 7.45
C ALA A 922 11.51 23.62 6.63
N SER A 923 11.85 22.79 5.64
CA SER A 923 12.86 23.03 4.60
C SER A 923 12.29 22.76 3.21
N ILE A 924 12.86 23.40 2.20
CA ILE A 924 12.58 23.10 0.79
C ILE A 924 13.79 22.40 0.20
N VAL A 925 13.56 21.30 -0.52
CA VAL A 925 14.57 20.66 -1.37
C VAL A 925 14.02 20.64 -2.79
N THR A 926 14.79 21.10 -3.78
CA THR A 926 14.33 21.13 -5.17
C THR A 926 15.48 20.99 -6.17
N GLY A 927 15.18 20.45 -7.35
CA GLY A 927 16.11 20.42 -8.49
C GLY A 927 16.21 21.76 -9.22
N ASP A 928 15.33 22.72 -8.93
CA ASP A 928 15.34 24.05 -9.54
C ASP A 928 16.56 24.88 -9.12
N GLN A 929 16.82 25.97 -9.86
CA GLN A 929 17.83 26.95 -9.49
C GLN A 929 17.51 27.66 -8.15
N ILE A 930 18.54 28.22 -7.53
CA ILE A 930 18.45 28.88 -6.21
C ILE A 930 17.45 30.03 -6.20
N ALA A 931 17.40 30.86 -7.25
CA ALA A 931 16.53 32.04 -7.29
C ALA A 931 15.02 31.68 -7.22
N PRO A 932 14.48 30.77 -8.06
CA PRO A 932 13.11 30.26 -7.90
C PRO A 932 12.82 29.63 -6.54
N ALA A 933 13.77 28.86 -6.00
CA ALA A 933 13.61 28.19 -4.71
C ALA A 933 13.48 29.18 -3.54
N LEU A 934 14.31 30.23 -3.52
CA LEU A 934 14.26 31.29 -2.51
C LEU A 934 12.98 32.13 -2.61
N ALA A 935 12.50 32.39 -3.82
CA ALA A 935 11.24 33.11 -4.04
C ALA A 935 10.06 32.33 -3.44
N VAL A 936 9.97 31.03 -3.72
CA VAL A 936 8.94 30.15 -3.13
C VAL A 936 9.07 30.12 -1.61
N ALA A 937 10.30 29.95 -1.08
CA ALA A 937 10.56 29.94 0.35
C ALA A 937 10.07 31.21 1.05
N LYS A 938 10.34 32.39 0.48
CA LYS A 938 9.87 33.68 1.00
C LYS A 938 8.34 33.76 1.01
N ALA A 939 7.67 33.29 -0.05
CA ALA A 939 6.21 33.30 -0.16
C ALA A 939 5.51 32.39 0.87
N VAL A 940 6.04 31.19 1.12
CA VAL A 940 5.49 30.26 2.12
C VAL A 940 5.97 30.55 3.55
N GLY A 941 7.04 31.34 3.70
CA GLY A 941 7.61 31.76 4.99
C GLY A 941 8.67 30.82 5.57
N ILE A 942 9.42 30.12 4.72
CA ILE A 942 10.57 29.27 5.10
C ILE A 942 11.86 30.13 5.06
N PRO A 943 12.74 30.05 6.07
CA PRO A 943 13.97 30.85 6.11
C PRO A 943 14.95 30.41 5.02
N ALA A 944 15.74 31.35 4.49
CA ALA A 944 16.70 31.10 3.41
C ALA A 944 17.78 30.05 3.78
N SER A 945 18.10 29.91 5.07
CA SER A 945 19.02 28.87 5.58
C SER A 945 18.51 27.44 5.38
N ASN A 946 17.22 27.27 5.14
CA ASN A 946 16.55 25.97 5.05
C ASN A 946 16.12 25.63 3.60
N VAL A 947 16.74 26.27 2.61
CA VAL A 947 16.46 26.08 1.19
C VAL A 947 17.65 25.39 0.54
N TYR A 948 17.40 24.20 -0.01
CA TYR A 948 18.37 23.43 -0.76
C TYR A 948 17.88 23.35 -2.21
N ALA A 949 18.64 23.93 -3.13
CA ALA A 949 18.28 24.04 -4.54
C ALA A 949 19.31 23.33 -5.42
N SER A 950 18.96 23.09 -6.68
CA SER A 950 19.78 22.39 -7.66
C SER A 950 20.21 20.99 -7.21
N ALA A 951 19.35 20.32 -6.43
CA ALA A 951 19.60 19.00 -5.89
C ALA A 951 19.18 17.90 -6.89
N THR A 952 20.11 17.00 -7.22
CA THR A 952 19.81 15.75 -7.93
C THR A 952 19.15 14.73 -6.98
N PRO A 953 18.52 13.65 -7.48
CA PRO A 953 17.89 12.64 -6.62
C PRO A 953 18.82 12.07 -5.53
N SER A 954 20.09 11.82 -5.86
CA SER A 954 21.09 11.36 -4.89
C SER A 954 21.41 12.43 -3.85
N THR A 955 21.57 13.68 -4.28
CA THR A 955 21.80 14.81 -3.37
C THR A 955 20.59 15.04 -2.46
N LYS A 956 19.35 14.82 -2.92
CA LYS A 956 18.15 14.90 -2.05
C LYS A 956 18.23 13.88 -0.90
N GLN A 957 18.67 12.66 -1.19
CA GLN A 957 18.89 11.63 -0.18
C GLN A 957 20.00 12.05 0.81
N GLU A 958 21.15 12.50 0.30
CA GLU A 958 22.27 12.95 1.12
C GLU A 958 21.89 14.09 2.07
N ILE A 959 21.06 15.05 1.61
CA ILE A 959 20.54 16.14 2.45
C ILE A 959 19.67 15.61 3.59
N VAL A 960 18.81 14.62 3.31
CA VAL A 960 17.98 13.98 4.34
C VAL A 960 18.87 13.26 5.36
N GLU A 961 19.89 12.53 4.92
CA GLU A 961 20.85 11.88 5.81
C GLU A 961 21.66 12.89 6.65
N GLU A 962 22.09 13.99 6.04
CA GLU A 962 22.83 15.06 6.73
C GLU A 962 21.98 15.71 7.83
N LEU A 963 20.72 16.01 7.56
CA LEU A 963 19.79 16.55 8.56
C LEU A 963 19.53 15.56 9.70
N GLN A 964 19.56 14.26 9.41
CA GLN A 964 19.41 13.20 10.42
C GLN A 964 20.68 12.97 11.26
N ARG A 965 21.87 13.38 10.77
CA ARG A 965 23.12 13.25 11.53
C ARG A 965 23.12 14.19 12.75
N PRO A 966 23.71 13.75 13.88
CA PRO A 966 23.84 14.60 15.06
C PRO A 966 24.84 15.73 14.82
N VAL A 967 24.43 16.97 15.11
CA VAL A 967 25.20 18.21 14.88
C VAL A 967 26.41 18.36 15.83
N SER A 968 26.51 17.54 16.89
CA SER A 968 27.65 17.50 17.82
C SER A 968 27.77 16.12 18.48
N GLU A 969 28.98 15.77 18.96
CA GLU A 969 29.24 14.56 19.75
C GLU A 969 28.40 14.58 21.04
N GLY A 970 27.20 13.98 21.00
CA GLY A 970 26.23 13.93 22.10
C GLY A 970 24.86 14.58 21.83
N GLY A 971 24.68 15.27 20.70
CA GLY A 971 23.37 15.79 20.27
C GLY A 971 22.47 14.71 19.66
N GLN A 972 21.15 14.81 19.83
CA GLN A 972 20.20 14.00 19.05
C GLN A 972 20.04 14.62 17.66
N GLY A 973 20.23 13.84 16.59
CA GLY A 973 19.94 14.24 15.21
C GLY A 973 18.46 14.56 15.00
N LEU A 974 18.13 15.33 13.95
CA LEU A 974 16.74 15.67 13.67
C LEU A 974 15.97 14.44 13.18
N VAL A 975 14.71 14.32 13.59
CA VAL A 975 13.81 13.32 13.02
C VAL A 975 13.10 13.95 11.83
N VAL A 976 13.52 13.54 10.63
CA VAL A 976 13.14 14.18 9.37
C VAL A 976 11.98 13.43 8.70
N ALA A 977 10.92 14.17 8.37
CA ALA A 977 9.92 13.76 7.37
C ALA A 977 10.30 14.31 6.00
N MET A 978 10.16 13.51 4.95
CA MET A 978 10.26 13.98 3.56
C MET A 978 8.87 13.97 2.93
N VAL A 979 8.49 15.04 2.23
CA VAL A 979 7.25 15.13 1.45
C VAL A 979 7.60 15.31 -0.01
N GLY A 980 7.09 14.44 -0.87
CA GLY A 980 7.34 14.49 -2.31
C GLY A 980 6.31 13.71 -3.10
N ASP A 981 6.28 13.91 -4.41
CA ASP A 981 5.36 13.29 -5.34
C ASP A 981 6.05 12.72 -6.59
N GLY A 982 7.31 13.10 -6.83
CA GLY A 982 8.07 12.68 -8.00
C GLY A 982 8.85 11.38 -7.82
N ILE A 983 9.15 10.72 -8.94
CA ILE A 983 10.07 9.56 -8.99
C ILE A 983 11.43 9.92 -8.38
N ASN A 984 11.85 11.16 -8.62
CA ASN A 984 13.09 11.76 -8.11
C ASN A 984 13.15 11.84 -6.58
N ASP A 985 12.02 11.75 -5.90
CA ASP A 985 11.92 11.87 -4.44
C ASP A 985 11.90 10.51 -3.75
N SER A 986 11.63 9.43 -4.48
CA SER A 986 11.48 8.07 -3.92
C SER A 986 12.68 7.62 -3.06
N PRO A 987 13.95 7.85 -3.46
CA PRO A 987 15.11 7.52 -2.61
C PRO A 987 15.15 8.33 -1.30
N ALA A 988 14.81 9.62 -1.37
CA ALA A 988 14.77 10.49 -0.19
C ALA A 988 13.57 10.16 0.72
N LEU A 989 12.42 9.78 0.15
CA LEU A 989 11.23 9.32 0.88
C LEU A 989 11.51 8.03 1.66
N ALA A 990 12.24 7.09 1.07
CA ALA A 990 12.61 5.83 1.73
C ALA A 990 13.65 6.02 2.84
N THR A 991 14.53 7.01 2.71
CA THR A 991 15.60 7.32 3.68
C THR A 991 15.09 8.16 4.86
N ALA A 992 14.03 8.93 4.65
CA ALA A 992 13.40 9.71 5.69
C ALA A 992 12.84 8.82 6.82
N ALA A 993 12.84 9.33 8.06
CA ALA A 993 12.22 8.62 9.18
C ALA A 993 10.72 8.38 8.96
N VAL A 994 10.07 9.28 8.22
CA VAL A 994 8.74 9.13 7.66
C VAL A 994 8.70 9.78 6.27
N GLY A 995 8.53 8.98 5.22
CA GLY A 995 8.22 9.50 3.88
C GLY A 995 6.72 9.78 3.75
N ILE A 996 6.34 10.92 3.18
CA ILE A 996 4.95 11.33 2.94
C ILE A 996 4.77 11.58 1.44
N SER A 997 3.89 10.84 0.79
CA SER A 997 3.53 11.05 -0.62
C SER A 997 2.13 11.61 -0.76
N LEU A 998 1.92 12.44 -1.79
CA LEU A 998 0.60 12.82 -2.28
C LEU A 998 0.09 11.72 -3.22
N ALA A 999 -1.23 11.52 -3.29
CA ALA A 999 -1.85 10.54 -4.20
C ALA A 999 -1.76 10.93 -5.69
N SER A 1000 -1.45 12.20 -5.99
CA SER A 1000 -1.07 12.63 -7.34
C SER A 1000 0.35 12.21 -7.72
N GLY A 1001 1.13 11.72 -6.76
CA GLY A 1001 2.51 11.31 -6.97
C GLY A 1001 2.61 10.01 -7.75
N THR A 1002 3.81 9.75 -8.26
CA THR A 1002 4.10 8.53 -9.02
C THR A 1002 3.99 7.28 -8.14
N ASP A 1003 3.64 6.14 -8.74
CA ASP A 1003 3.46 4.87 -8.03
C ASP A 1003 4.71 4.49 -7.21
N ILE A 1004 5.90 4.79 -7.71
CA ILE A 1004 7.19 4.56 -7.02
C ILE A 1004 7.31 5.44 -5.77
N ALA A 1005 6.90 6.71 -5.83
CA ALA A 1005 6.91 7.62 -4.69
C ALA A 1005 5.87 7.18 -3.63
N MET A 1006 4.69 6.76 -4.08
CA MET A 1006 3.66 6.21 -3.20
C MET A 1006 4.12 4.93 -2.52
N GLU A 1007 4.82 4.04 -3.23
CA GLU A 1007 5.37 2.80 -2.68
C GLU A 1007 6.44 3.08 -1.61
N ALA A 1008 7.38 3.97 -1.91
CA ALA A 1008 8.47 4.36 -1.01
C ALA A 1008 7.98 5.12 0.25
N ALA A 1009 6.87 5.87 0.16
CA ALA A 1009 6.37 6.66 1.27
C ALA A 1009 5.69 5.81 2.36
N SER A 1010 5.89 6.21 3.61
CA SER A 1010 5.25 5.60 4.79
C SER A 1010 3.89 6.21 5.12
N VAL A 1011 3.56 7.39 4.60
CA VAL A 1011 2.25 8.03 4.72
C VAL A 1011 1.81 8.48 3.33
N VAL A 1012 0.58 8.19 2.93
CA VAL A 1012 0.01 8.60 1.64
C VAL A 1012 -1.21 9.48 1.91
N LEU A 1013 -1.23 10.66 1.29
CA LEU A 1013 -2.30 11.64 1.40
C LEU A 1013 -3.17 11.61 0.14
N MET A 1014 -4.44 11.27 0.31
CA MET A 1014 -5.39 11.07 -0.80
C MET A 1014 -5.86 12.36 -1.45
N THR A 1015 -5.75 13.49 -0.75
CA THR A 1015 -6.15 14.82 -1.23
C THR A 1015 -4.93 15.59 -1.75
N PRO A 1016 -4.66 15.61 -3.07
CA PRO A 1016 -3.44 16.21 -3.62
C PRO A 1016 -3.39 17.73 -3.50
N ASN A 1017 -4.56 18.39 -3.42
CA ASN A 1017 -4.70 19.84 -3.34
C ASN A 1017 -4.66 20.38 -1.90
N ASP A 1018 -4.94 19.54 -0.89
CA ASP A 1018 -4.95 19.94 0.52
C ASP A 1018 -3.65 19.55 1.23
N LEU A 1019 -2.60 20.38 1.09
CA LEU A 1019 -1.32 20.20 1.81
C LEU A 1019 -1.46 20.26 3.33
N LEU A 1020 -2.57 20.82 3.77
CA LEU A 1020 -2.92 21.06 5.15
C LEU A 1020 -3.25 19.70 5.83
N SER A 1021 -3.39 18.62 5.05
CA SER A 1021 -3.38 17.21 5.48
C SER A 1021 -2.04 16.72 6.07
N ILE A 1022 -0.90 17.32 5.69
CA ILE A 1022 0.43 17.00 6.24
C ILE A 1022 0.48 17.27 7.76
N PRO A 1023 0.22 18.50 8.26
CA PRO A 1023 0.19 18.74 9.70
C PRO A 1023 -0.97 18.01 10.40
N ALA A 1024 -2.06 17.70 9.67
CA ALA A 1024 -3.16 16.92 10.21
C ALA A 1024 -2.73 15.46 10.50
N SER A 1025 -1.93 14.84 9.63
CA SER A 1025 -1.42 13.47 9.82
C SER A 1025 -0.46 13.37 11.01
N LEU A 1026 0.40 14.37 11.20
CA LEU A 1026 1.28 14.46 12.38
C LEU A 1026 0.47 14.63 13.67
N HIS A 1027 -0.51 15.54 13.67
CA HIS A 1027 -1.38 15.76 14.82
C HIS A 1027 -2.26 14.53 15.14
N LEU A 1028 -2.75 13.82 14.13
CA LEU A 1028 -3.49 12.57 14.30
C LEU A 1028 -2.60 11.51 14.97
N SER A 1029 -1.37 11.33 14.48
CA SER A 1029 -0.39 10.40 15.04
C SER A 1029 -0.09 10.72 16.51
N GLN A 1030 0.13 12.00 16.83
CA GLN A 1030 0.32 12.46 18.23
C GLN A 1030 -0.91 12.18 19.10
N THR A 1031 -2.12 12.37 18.56
CA THR A 1031 -3.37 12.12 19.27
C THR A 1031 -3.56 10.63 19.57
N ILE A 1032 -3.26 9.75 18.61
CA ILE A 1032 -3.30 8.30 18.78
C ILE A 1032 -2.31 7.87 19.86
N PHE A 1033 -1.06 8.35 19.82
CA PHE A 1033 -0.06 8.00 20.84
C PHE A 1033 -0.36 8.57 22.22
N ARG A 1034 -0.91 9.78 22.31
CA ARG A 1034 -1.40 10.33 23.57
C ARG A 1034 -2.51 9.46 24.15
N ARG A 1035 -3.40 8.92 23.30
CA ARG A 1035 -4.45 7.98 23.70
C ARG A 1035 -3.86 6.65 24.16
N ILE A 1036 -2.87 6.10 23.46
CA ILE A 1036 -2.15 4.87 23.87
C ILE A 1036 -1.52 5.06 25.25
N LYS A 1037 -0.76 6.15 25.47
CA LYS A 1037 -0.14 6.45 26.77
C LYS A 1037 -1.18 6.58 27.88
N LEU A 1038 -2.30 7.24 27.61
CA LEU A 1038 -3.41 7.36 28.57
C LEU A 1038 -4.05 6.00 28.87
N ASN A 1039 -4.27 5.16 27.86
CA ASN A 1039 -4.81 3.81 28.05
C ASN A 1039 -3.87 2.90 28.85
N LEU A 1040 -2.56 2.97 28.59
CA LEU A 1040 -1.54 2.27 29.37
C LEU A 1040 -1.52 2.77 30.83
N LEU A 1041 -1.61 4.09 31.03
CA LEU A 1041 -1.68 4.70 32.36
C LEU A 1041 -2.93 4.25 33.12
N TRP A 1042 -4.10 4.18 32.47
CA TRP A 1042 -5.31 3.62 33.09
C TRP A 1042 -5.12 2.14 33.44
N ALA A 1043 -4.67 1.32 32.49
CA ALA A 1043 -4.48 -0.12 32.70
C ALA A 1043 -3.52 -0.43 33.86
N CYS A 1044 -2.38 0.26 33.92
CA CYS A 1044 -1.41 0.10 35.00
C CYS A 1044 -1.89 0.76 36.31
N GLY A 1045 -2.55 1.91 36.25
CA GLY A 1045 -3.01 2.67 37.41
C GLY A 1045 -4.00 1.89 38.26
N TYR A 1046 -4.96 1.19 37.64
CA TYR A 1046 -5.86 0.28 38.36
C TYR A 1046 -5.08 -0.79 39.14
N ASN A 1047 -4.10 -1.42 38.48
CA ASN A 1047 -3.30 -2.49 39.06
C ASN A 1047 -2.42 -2.00 40.21
N VAL A 1048 -1.72 -0.86 40.05
CA VAL A 1048 -0.87 -0.26 41.08
C VAL A 1048 -1.68 0.13 42.32
N ILE A 1049 -2.87 0.70 42.14
CA ILE A 1049 -3.71 1.13 43.26
C ILE A 1049 -4.34 -0.06 43.97
N GLY A 1050 -4.89 -1.05 43.25
CA GLY A 1050 -5.65 -2.12 43.88
C GLY A 1050 -4.84 -3.34 44.33
N LEU A 1051 -3.61 -3.55 43.83
CA LEU A 1051 -2.73 -4.63 44.29
C LEU A 1051 -2.45 -4.55 45.80
N PRO A 1052 -2.10 -3.38 46.39
CA PRO A 1052 -1.96 -3.25 47.84
C PRO A 1052 -3.21 -3.63 48.64
N PHE A 1053 -4.41 -3.33 48.12
CA PHE A 1053 -5.68 -3.73 48.74
C PHE A 1053 -5.92 -5.25 48.62
N ALA A 1054 -5.53 -5.87 47.51
CA ALA A 1054 -5.62 -7.31 47.30
C ALA A 1054 -4.58 -8.08 48.15
N MET A 1055 -3.38 -7.53 48.32
CA MET A 1055 -2.33 -8.07 49.19
C MET A 1055 -2.67 -7.94 50.68
N GLY A 1056 -3.71 -7.17 51.02
CA GLY A 1056 -4.17 -7.03 52.39
C GLY A 1056 -3.34 -6.07 53.25
N PHE A 1057 -2.52 -5.18 52.67
CA PHE A 1057 -1.80 -4.16 53.45
C PHE A 1057 -2.73 -3.31 54.32
N PHE A 1058 -3.98 -3.11 53.86
CA PHE A 1058 -4.99 -2.34 54.57
C PHE A 1058 -5.91 -3.18 55.49
N LEU A 1059 -5.58 -4.45 55.73
CA LEU A 1059 -6.29 -5.32 56.68
C LEU A 1059 -6.36 -4.75 58.11
N PRO A 1060 -5.33 -4.05 58.65
CA PRO A 1060 -5.44 -3.39 59.95
C PRO A 1060 -6.58 -2.36 60.03
N TRP A 1061 -6.91 -1.72 58.91
CA TRP A 1061 -8.03 -0.77 58.78
C TRP A 1061 -9.35 -1.46 58.34
N GLY A 1062 -9.37 -2.79 58.23
CA GLY A 1062 -10.55 -3.56 57.84
C GLY A 1062 -10.87 -3.53 56.34
N LEU A 1063 -9.97 -3.00 55.51
CA LEU A 1063 -10.15 -2.92 54.05
C LEU A 1063 -9.41 -4.09 53.37
N SER A 1064 -10.17 -4.99 52.75
CA SER A 1064 -9.64 -6.09 51.92
C SER A 1064 -10.42 -6.20 50.63
N LEU A 1065 -9.74 -6.42 49.52
CA LEU A 1065 -10.39 -6.60 48.22
C LEU A 1065 -10.89 -8.05 48.08
N HIS A 1066 -12.20 -8.26 47.93
CA HIS A 1066 -12.75 -9.57 47.63
C HIS A 1066 -12.40 -9.99 46.18
N PRO A 1067 -12.14 -11.27 45.85
CA PRO A 1067 -11.81 -11.70 44.49
C PRO A 1067 -12.86 -11.29 43.44
N MET A 1068 -14.13 -11.19 43.82
CA MET A 1068 -15.18 -10.70 42.92
C MET A 1068 -15.05 -9.20 42.61
N ALA A 1069 -14.77 -8.39 43.62
CA ALA A 1069 -14.50 -6.96 43.42
C ALA A 1069 -13.25 -6.78 42.55
N ALA A 1070 -12.27 -7.68 42.70
CA ALA A 1070 -11.09 -7.72 41.85
C ALA A 1070 -11.43 -8.01 40.37
N GLY A 1071 -12.25 -9.04 40.12
CA GLY A 1071 -12.73 -9.38 38.77
C GLY A 1071 -13.59 -8.28 38.14
N ALA A 1072 -14.45 -7.62 38.93
CA ALA A 1072 -15.25 -6.49 38.45
C ALA A 1072 -14.39 -5.27 38.11
N ALA A 1073 -13.42 -4.92 38.96
CA ALA A 1073 -12.47 -3.84 38.69
C ALA A 1073 -11.65 -4.09 37.42
N MET A 1074 -11.24 -5.34 37.18
CA MET A 1074 -10.57 -5.76 35.94
C MET A 1074 -11.47 -5.52 34.71
N ALA A 1075 -12.74 -5.92 34.76
CA ALA A 1075 -13.68 -5.69 33.68
C ALA A 1075 -13.88 -4.18 33.41
N CYS A 1076 -13.99 -3.37 34.47
CA CYS A 1076 -14.06 -1.91 34.36
C CYS A 1076 -12.80 -1.30 33.72
N SER A 1077 -11.61 -1.80 34.07
CA SER A 1077 -10.35 -1.37 33.46
C SER A 1077 -10.35 -1.62 31.95
N SER A 1078 -10.71 -2.81 31.49
CA SER A 1078 -10.82 -3.14 30.06
C SER A 1078 -11.86 -2.27 29.34
N VAL A 1079 -13.04 -2.07 29.95
CA VAL A 1079 -14.08 -1.20 29.38
C VAL A 1079 -13.60 0.25 29.26
N SER A 1080 -12.88 0.77 30.24
CA SER A 1080 -12.34 2.14 30.22
C SER A 1080 -11.35 2.35 29.07
N VAL A 1081 -10.46 1.38 28.83
CA VAL A 1081 -9.49 1.41 27.73
C VAL A 1081 -10.17 1.32 26.37
N VAL A 1082 -11.17 0.44 26.22
CA VAL A 1082 -11.92 0.30 24.96
C VAL A 1082 -12.74 1.56 24.68
N ALA A 1083 -13.44 2.11 25.68
CA ALA A 1083 -14.21 3.35 25.54
C ALA A 1083 -13.30 4.54 25.18
N SER A 1084 -12.15 4.64 25.84
CA SER A 1084 -11.14 5.66 25.54
C SER A 1084 -10.64 5.54 24.10
N SER A 1085 -10.35 4.32 23.63
CA SER A 1085 -9.92 4.08 22.24
C SER A 1085 -11.01 4.41 21.22
N LEU A 1086 -12.26 4.04 21.48
CA LEU A 1086 -13.41 4.35 20.61
C LEU A 1086 -13.69 5.85 20.53
N ALA A 1087 -13.34 6.63 21.55
CA ALA A 1087 -13.47 8.08 21.51
C ALA A 1087 -12.56 8.75 20.45
N LEU A 1088 -11.59 8.04 19.87
CA LEU A 1088 -10.86 8.51 18.68
C LEU A 1088 -11.74 8.66 17.45
N ARG A 1089 -12.91 7.98 17.37
CA ARG A 1089 -13.88 8.15 16.27
C ARG A 1089 -14.47 9.57 16.19
N TRP A 1090 -14.38 10.33 17.28
CA TRP A 1090 -14.81 11.73 17.30
C TRP A 1090 -13.69 12.71 16.96
N TRP A 1091 -12.50 12.21 16.64
CA TRP A 1091 -11.44 13.07 16.15
C TRP A 1091 -11.88 13.70 14.83
N ARG A 1092 -11.77 15.02 14.78
CA ARG A 1092 -11.88 15.82 13.56
C ARG A 1092 -10.69 16.74 13.55
N ARG A 1093 -10.32 17.17 12.34
CA ARG A 1093 -9.30 18.18 12.15
C ARG A 1093 -9.56 19.40 13.06
N PRO A 1094 -8.56 19.87 13.83
CA PRO A 1094 -8.73 21.00 14.74
C PRO A 1094 -9.19 22.26 13.98
N ARG A 1095 -10.12 23.03 14.56
CA ARG A 1095 -10.66 24.25 13.94
C ARG A 1095 -9.60 25.32 13.61
N TRP A 1096 -8.51 25.36 14.39
CA TRP A 1096 -7.39 26.28 14.13
C TRP A 1096 -6.58 25.91 12.89
N MET A 1097 -6.75 24.69 12.39
CA MET A 1097 -6.10 24.15 11.21
C MET A 1097 -7.05 24.23 10.00
N SER A 1098 -7.63 25.41 9.79
CA SER A 1098 -8.42 25.74 8.60
C SER A 1098 -7.74 26.87 7.82
N LEU A 1099 -7.97 26.90 6.50
CA LEU A 1099 -7.42 27.95 5.63
C LEU A 1099 -7.86 29.34 6.10
N GLU A 1100 -9.13 29.53 6.43
CA GLU A 1100 -9.69 30.81 6.90
C GLU A 1100 -8.97 31.40 8.14
N GLN A 1101 -8.50 30.55 9.06
CA GLN A 1101 -7.86 31.00 10.29
C GLN A 1101 -6.34 31.14 10.18
N LEU A 1102 -5.70 30.38 9.28
CA LEU A 1102 -4.25 30.38 9.10
C LEU A 1102 -3.80 31.33 7.99
N ASP A 1103 -4.64 31.55 6.98
CA ASP A 1103 -4.41 32.49 5.88
C ASP A 1103 -5.74 33.08 5.33
N PRO A 1104 -6.29 34.11 5.98
CA PRO A 1104 -7.56 34.72 5.56
C PRO A 1104 -7.49 35.36 4.16
N GLY A 1105 -6.30 35.75 3.68
CA GLY A 1105 -6.11 36.30 2.34
C GLY A 1105 -6.23 35.24 1.25
N ALA A 1106 -5.64 34.06 1.45
CA ALA A 1106 -5.76 32.93 0.53
C ALA A 1106 -7.21 32.39 0.47
N ALA A 1107 -7.92 32.36 1.61
CA ALA A 1107 -9.32 31.92 1.67
C ALA A 1107 -10.27 32.84 0.87
N ALA A 1108 -10.01 34.15 0.87
CA ALA A 1108 -10.78 35.10 0.07
C ALA A 1108 -10.58 34.92 -1.44
N LEU A 1109 -9.35 34.58 -1.87
CA LEU A 1109 -9.01 34.27 -3.26
C LEU A 1109 -9.66 32.98 -3.74
N GLU A 1110 -9.66 31.93 -2.91
CA GLU A 1110 -10.30 30.65 -3.25
C GLU A 1110 -11.84 30.79 -3.33
N ALA A 1111 -12.45 31.57 -2.42
CA ALA A 1111 -13.88 31.91 -2.48
C ALA A 1111 -14.26 32.79 -3.67
N ALA A 1112 -13.31 33.54 -4.24
CA ALA A 1112 -13.50 34.31 -5.46
C ALA A 1112 -13.36 33.45 -6.74
N ALA A 1113 -12.49 32.43 -6.70
CA ALA A 1113 -12.29 31.47 -7.80
C ALA A 1113 -13.43 30.43 -7.88
N GLY A 1114 -14.00 30.02 -6.75
CA GLY A 1114 -15.22 29.21 -6.68
C GLY A 1114 -16.47 30.08 -6.74
N GLY A 1115 -17.09 30.19 -7.92
CA GLY A 1115 -18.24 31.06 -8.17
C GLY A 1115 -19.30 31.11 -7.04
N LYS A 1116 -19.46 32.32 -6.46
CA LYS A 1116 -20.54 32.78 -5.55
C LYS A 1116 -21.10 31.74 -4.57
N SER A 1117 -20.51 31.67 -3.38
CA SER A 1117 -21.21 31.19 -2.18
C SER A 1117 -21.65 32.36 -1.29
N SER A 1118 -22.91 32.30 -0.87
CA SER A 1118 -23.65 33.28 -0.08
C SER A 1118 -23.00 33.60 1.26
N ALA A 1119 -22.73 34.89 1.51
CA ALA A 1119 -22.28 35.40 2.79
C ALA A 1119 -23.36 35.23 3.87
N THR A 1120 -23.20 34.24 4.76
CA THR A 1120 -23.99 34.16 5.98
C THR A 1120 -23.39 35.09 7.05
N LYS A 1121 -24.11 36.18 7.33
CA LYS A 1121 -23.82 37.11 8.43
C LYS A 1121 -23.74 36.40 9.78
N SER A 1122 -22.70 36.72 10.54
CA SER A 1122 -22.57 36.39 11.95
C SER A 1122 -23.74 36.95 12.77
N GLN A 1123 -24.48 36.10 13.47
CA GLN A 1123 -25.30 36.51 14.61
C GLN A 1123 -24.89 35.74 15.87
N GLY A 1124 -24.87 36.50 16.97
CA GLY A 1124 -24.28 36.16 18.25
C GLY A 1124 -24.83 34.89 18.92
N PHE A 1125 -23.95 34.31 19.73
CA PHE A 1125 -24.16 33.11 20.53
C PHE A 1125 -25.26 33.34 21.58
N SER A 1126 -26.44 32.76 21.37
CA SER A 1126 -27.51 32.67 22.37
C SER A 1126 -27.65 31.24 22.88
N VAL A 1127 -27.44 31.06 24.18
CA VAL A 1127 -27.50 29.78 24.93
C VAL A 1127 -28.86 29.06 24.77
N VAL A 1128 -29.91 29.80 24.41
CA VAL A 1128 -31.27 29.26 24.22
C VAL A 1128 -31.40 28.47 22.91
N ALA A 1129 -30.60 28.77 21.88
CA ALA A 1129 -30.60 28.04 20.61
C ALA A 1129 -29.93 26.65 20.73
N TRP A 1130 -28.90 26.54 21.59
CA TRP A 1130 -28.21 25.28 21.84
C TRP A 1130 -29.10 24.23 22.53
N VAL A 1131 -29.94 24.68 23.48
CA VAL A 1131 -30.89 23.80 24.19
C VAL A 1131 -32.05 23.34 23.30
N LYS A 1132 -32.47 24.16 22.32
CA LYS A 1132 -33.48 23.75 21.31
C LYS A 1132 -32.90 22.79 20.27
N GLY A 1133 -31.64 22.96 19.86
CA GLY A 1133 -30.94 22.06 18.93
C GLY A 1133 -30.75 20.64 19.48
N LEU A 1134 -30.52 20.52 20.80
CA LEU A 1134 -30.42 19.22 21.49
C LEU A 1134 -31.72 18.43 21.48
N ARG A 1135 -32.89 19.10 21.47
CA ARG A 1135 -34.20 18.43 21.36
C ARG A 1135 -34.54 18.03 19.92
N GLY A 1136 -34.10 18.80 18.92
CA GLY A 1136 -34.23 18.45 17.50
C GLY A 1136 -33.44 17.20 17.12
N LEU A 1137 -32.19 17.10 17.60
CA LEU A 1137 -31.30 15.96 17.39
C LEU A 1137 -31.82 14.61 17.91
N TRP A 1138 -32.70 14.62 18.92
CA TRP A 1138 -33.35 13.40 19.42
C TRP A 1138 -34.60 13.02 18.63
N SER A 1139 -35.22 13.99 17.95
CA SER A 1139 -36.40 13.77 17.10
C SER A 1139 -36.01 13.30 15.70
N GLU A 1140 -34.94 13.84 15.11
CA GLU A 1140 -34.40 13.39 13.80
C GLU A 1140 -33.86 11.97 13.85
N LYS A 1141 -33.19 11.60 14.95
CA LYS A 1141 -32.65 10.24 15.15
C LYS A 1141 -33.73 9.17 15.32
N ARG A 1142 -34.98 9.57 15.58
CA ARG A 1142 -36.13 8.66 15.65
C ARG A 1142 -36.78 8.46 14.29
N ARG A 1143 -36.72 9.47 13.40
CA ARG A 1143 -37.20 9.39 12.00
C ARG A 1143 -36.25 8.62 11.08
N GLU A 1144 -34.94 8.82 11.21
CA GLU A 1144 -33.94 8.02 10.46
C GLU A 1144 -33.96 6.53 10.83
N ARG A 1145 -34.47 6.18 12.03
CA ARG A 1145 -34.60 4.79 12.47
C ARG A 1145 -35.83 4.08 11.92
N GLU A 1146 -36.79 4.83 11.36
CA GLU A 1146 -38.01 4.29 10.73
C GLU A 1146 -37.86 4.18 9.20
N GLU A 1147 -36.97 4.95 8.56
CA GLU A 1147 -36.71 4.88 7.10
C GLU A 1147 -35.56 3.93 6.70
N ALA A 1148 -34.74 3.44 7.65
CA ALA A 1148 -33.67 2.46 7.39
C ALA A 1148 -34.08 1.00 7.68
N GLY A 1149 -35.36 0.67 7.48
CA GLY A 1149 -35.91 -0.67 7.63
C GLY A 1149 -35.73 -1.53 6.39
N TYR A 1150 -34.51 -1.99 6.09
CA TYR A 1150 -34.34 -3.15 5.20
C TYR A 1150 -34.42 -4.42 6.06
N ALA A 1151 -35.50 -5.19 5.87
CA ALA A 1151 -35.77 -6.42 6.59
C ALA A 1151 -34.70 -7.48 6.30
N PRO A 1152 -34.19 -8.22 7.31
CA PRO A 1152 -33.45 -9.45 7.05
C PRO A 1152 -34.44 -10.50 6.51
N VAL A 1153 -34.25 -10.93 5.26
CA VAL A 1153 -34.93 -12.12 4.73
C VAL A 1153 -34.54 -13.32 5.62
N PRO A 1154 -35.50 -14.06 6.21
CA PRO A 1154 -35.18 -15.26 6.96
C PRO A 1154 -34.87 -16.38 5.96
N LEU A 1155 -33.60 -16.79 5.89
CA LEU A 1155 -33.22 -18.04 5.24
C LEU A 1155 -33.78 -19.19 6.09
N ARG A 1156 -34.84 -19.79 5.55
CA ARG A 1156 -35.48 -21.02 6.03
C ARG A 1156 -34.73 -22.20 5.42
N ASP A 1157 -34.54 -23.24 6.22
CA ASP A 1157 -33.99 -24.55 5.86
C ASP A 1157 -34.32 -24.99 4.43
N MET A 1158 -33.30 -25.33 3.66
CA MET A 1158 -33.38 -26.28 2.55
C MET A 1158 -32.24 -27.28 2.76
N GLY A 1159 -32.55 -28.32 3.53
CA GLY A 1159 -31.89 -29.61 3.39
C GLY A 1159 -32.53 -30.40 2.25
N ASP A 1160 -31.76 -31.36 1.74
CA ASP A 1160 -32.14 -32.50 0.90
C ASP A 1160 -32.86 -32.21 -0.42
N VAL A 1161 -32.08 -32.05 -1.52
CA VAL A 1161 -32.04 -32.92 -2.72
C VAL A 1161 -30.66 -32.79 -3.37
#